data_AF-A0A6P7PF24-F1
#
_entry.id   AF-A0A6P7PF24-F1
#
_cell.length_a   1.000
_cell.length_b   1.000
_cell.length_c   1.000
_cell.angle_alpha   90.00
_cell.angle_beta   90.00
_cell.angle_gamma   90.00
#
_symmetry.space_group_name_H-M   'P 1'
#
loop_
_entity.id
_entity.type
_entity.pdbx_description
1 polymer ?
#
loop_
_entity_poly.entity_id
_entity_poly.type
_entity_poly.pdbx_seq_one_letter_code
_entity_poly.pdbx_strand_id
1 'polypeptide(L)'
;MGTLRDLQYALQEKIEELRQRDALIDELELELDQKDELIQRLQNELDKYRSVIKPATQQVHKQNELHEQQRTKRQAISAEPTAFDIQDLSHVTLPFYPKSPQSKDLIKEAILDNDFMKNLELSQIQEIVDCMYPVEYGKDSCIIKEGDVGSLVYVMEDGKVEVTKESLKLCTMGPGKVFGELAILYNCTRTATVKTLTNVKLWAIDRQCFQTIMMRTGLIKHTEYMEFLKSVPTFHDLQEDILSKLADVLEETHYEDGEYIIRQGARGDTFFIISKGKVNVTREDLPNGEPVYLRSLGKGDWFGEKALQGEDIRTANVIAAEAVTCLVIDRDSFKHLIGGLEDVSSKGHEDADAKAKYEAENAFFFNLNLADFNIIDTLGVGGFGRVELVQLKSDENKTFAMKILKKRHIVDTRQQEHIRSEKLIMQEAHSDFIVRLYRTFKDSKYLYMLMEACLGGELWTILRDRGSFEDSTTRFYTACVVEAFAYLHSKGIIYRDLKPENLILDHRGYAKLVDFGFAKKIGFGKKTWTFCGTPEYVAPEIILNKGHDISADYWSLGILMFELLTGSPPFSGPDPMKTYNIILRGIDMIEFPKKITKNAANLIKKLCRDNPCERLGNLKNGVKDIQKHKWFEGFNWEGLKKGTLTPPIIPSVTSAIDTSNFDSFPEDNEDPPPDDTSGWDVDF
;
A
#
# COMPACT_ATOMS: atom_id res chain seq x y z
N MET A 1 13.42 -31.09 59.31
CA MET A 1 14.65 -30.38 58.89
C MET A 1 15.19 -31.09 57.66
N GLY A 2 14.77 -30.68 56.45
CA GLY A 2 15.52 -31.00 55.23
C GLY A 2 16.66 -30.00 55.15
N THR A 3 17.89 -30.48 54.97
CA THR A 3 19.07 -29.63 55.11
C THR A 3 19.30 -28.82 53.84
N LEU A 4 19.95 -27.64 53.95
CA LEU A 4 20.31 -26.77 52.83
C LEU A 4 21.02 -27.52 51.67
N ARG A 5 21.67 -28.63 52.01
CA ARG A 5 22.38 -29.52 51.10
C ARG A 5 21.45 -30.31 50.16
N ASP A 6 20.26 -30.68 50.64
CA ASP A 6 19.25 -31.41 49.87
C ASP A 6 18.61 -30.49 48.81
N LEU A 7 18.40 -29.22 49.16
CA LEU A 7 17.91 -28.19 48.23
C LEU A 7 18.95 -27.84 47.16
N GLN A 8 20.24 -27.77 47.52
CA GLN A 8 21.31 -27.56 46.53
C GLN A 8 21.43 -28.72 45.55
N TYR A 9 21.27 -29.95 46.02
CA TYR A 9 21.30 -31.13 45.16
C TYR A 9 20.11 -31.13 44.18
N ALA A 10 18.89 -30.86 44.67
CA ALA A 10 17.70 -30.77 43.84
C ALA A 10 17.78 -29.63 42.80
N LEU A 11 18.37 -28.48 43.17
CA LEU A 11 18.58 -27.38 42.23
C LEU A 11 19.58 -27.76 41.12
N GLN A 12 20.65 -28.46 41.48
CA GLN A 12 21.67 -28.88 40.54
C GLN A 12 21.15 -29.94 39.57
N GLU A 13 20.30 -30.85 40.04
CA GLU A 13 19.58 -31.83 39.22
C GLU A 13 18.63 -31.14 38.23
N LYS A 14 17.89 -30.11 38.67
CA LYS A 14 17.00 -29.33 37.79
C LYS A 14 17.75 -28.51 36.74
N ILE A 15 18.92 -27.97 37.07
CA ILE A 15 19.76 -27.25 36.11
C ILE A 15 20.28 -28.19 35.03
N GLU A 16 20.66 -29.42 35.40
CA GLU A 16 21.12 -30.41 34.43
C GLU A 16 19.98 -30.91 33.53
N GLU A 17 18.79 -31.10 34.09
CA GLU A 17 17.57 -31.45 33.34
C GLU A 17 17.19 -30.34 32.33
N LEU A 18 17.34 -29.08 32.71
CA LEU A 18 17.14 -27.93 31.79
C LEU A 18 18.17 -27.93 30.66
N ARG A 19 19.46 -28.17 30.95
CA ARG A 19 20.50 -28.25 29.92
C ARG A 19 20.25 -29.37 28.92
N GLN A 20 19.82 -30.54 29.39
CA GLN A 20 19.49 -31.66 28.51
C GLN A 20 18.29 -31.33 27.62
N ARG A 21 17.31 -30.61 28.16
CA ARG A 21 16.15 -30.16 27.39
C ARG A 21 16.52 -29.10 26.35
N ASP A 22 17.37 -28.14 26.68
CA ASP A 22 17.85 -27.11 25.74
C ASP A 22 18.65 -27.76 24.61
N ALA A 23 19.54 -28.71 24.92
CA ALA A 23 20.28 -29.44 23.89
C ALA A 23 19.37 -30.26 22.95
N LEU A 24 18.29 -30.84 23.47
CA LEU A 24 17.31 -31.56 22.67
C LEU A 24 16.48 -30.61 21.79
N ILE A 25 16.18 -29.40 22.26
CA ILE A 25 15.51 -28.37 21.46
C ILE A 25 16.41 -27.95 20.30
N ASP A 26 17.69 -27.66 20.55
CA ASP A 26 18.65 -27.29 19.50
C ASP A 26 18.79 -28.40 18.43
N GLU A 27 18.77 -29.67 18.84
CA GLU A 27 18.83 -30.81 17.91
C GLU A 27 17.55 -30.95 17.07
N LEU A 28 16.38 -30.77 17.68
CA LEU A 28 15.09 -30.80 16.98
C LEU A 28 14.92 -29.62 16.03
N GLU A 29 15.39 -28.43 16.40
CA GLU A 29 15.40 -27.24 15.52
C GLU A 29 16.28 -27.49 14.29
N LEU A 30 17.47 -28.08 14.47
CA LEU A 30 18.33 -28.44 13.35
C LEU A 30 17.71 -29.50 12.42
N GLU A 31 16.99 -30.48 13.00
CA GLU A 31 16.29 -31.51 12.21
C GLU A 31 15.10 -30.92 11.43
N LEU A 32 14.40 -29.93 12.01
CA LEU A 32 13.35 -29.16 11.35
C LEU A 32 13.91 -28.36 10.16
N ASP A 33 14.99 -27.61 10.37
CA ASP A 33 15.66 -26.84 9.30
C ASP A 33 16.08 -27.75 8.13
N GLN A 34 16.62 -28.94 8.41
CA GLN A 34 17.01 -29.92 7.38
C GLN A 34 15.79 -30.50 6.63
N LYS A 35 14.67 -30.75 7.33
CA LYS A 35 13.44 -31.23 6.70
C LYS A 35 12.79 -30.16 5.84
N ASP A 36 12.79 -28.91 6.28
CA ASP A 36 12.25 -27.79 5.51
C ASP A 36 13.07 -27.56 4.22
N GLU A 37 14.40 -27.61 4.30
CA GLU A 37 15.25 -27.58 3.10
C GLU A 37 14.97 -28.74 2.14
N LEU A 38 14.74 -29.95 2.67
CA LEU A 38 14.44 -31.12 1.85
C LEU A 38 13.06 -31.00 1.18
N ILE A 39 12.05 -30.54 1.91
CA ILE A 39 10.71 -30.27 1.36
C ILE A 39 10.82 -29.26 0.23
N GLN A 40 11.57 -28.17 0.43
CA GLN A 40 11.73 -27.14 -0.58
C GLN A 40 12.45 -27.66 -1.84
N ARG A 41 13.49 -28.50 -1.69
CA ARG A 41 14.17 -29.14 -2.84
C ARG A 41 13.24 -30.10 -3.59
N LEU A 42 12.48 -30.93 -2.87
CA LEU A 42 11.55 -31.88 -3.48
C LEU A 42 10.39 -31.18 -4.18
N GLN A 43 9.88 -30.07 -3.64
CA GLN A 43 8.88 -29.21 -4.29
C GLN A 43 9.44 -28.64 -5.61
N ASN A 44 10.67 -28.11 -5.59
CA ASN A 44 11.32 -27.59 -6.79
C ASN A 44 11.54 -28.68 -7.86
N GLU A 45 11.92 -29.90 -7.47
CA GLU A 45 12.04 -31.03 -8.41
C GLU A 45 10.67 -31.46 -8.97
N LEU A 46 9.64 -31.56 -8.13
CA LEU A 46 8.28 -31.89 -8.55
C LEU A 46 7.71 -30.87 -9.54
N ASP A 47 7.93 -29.58 -9.30
CA ASP A 47 7.49 -28.52 -10.21
C ASP A 47 8.23 -28.58 -11.55
N LYS A 48 9.53 -28.92 -11.52
CA LYS A 48 10.34 -29.16 -12.73
C LYS A 48 9.86 -30.38 -13.52
N TYR A 49 9.42 -31.45 -12.87
CA TYR A 49 8.85 -32.61 -13.58
C TYR A 49 7.44 -32.34 -14.11
N ARG A 50 6.61 -31.60 -13.38
CA ARG A 50 5.23 -31.25 -13.81
C ARG A 50 5.19 -30.24 -14.95
N SER A 51 6.18 -29.35 -15.08
CA SER A 51 6.29 -28.43 -16.22
C SER A 51 6.63 -29.15 -17.53
N VAL A 52 7.36 -30.28 -17.46
CA VAL A 52 7.77 -31.07 -18.62
C VAL A 52 6.68 -32.04 -19.11
N ILE A 53 5.73 -32.45 -18.26
CA ILE A 53 4.72 -33.49 -18.57
C ILE A 53 3.40 -32.91 -19.16
N LYS A 54 3.31 -31.59 -19.40
CA LYS A 54 2.05 -30.95 -19.83
C LYS A 54 1.56 -31.15 -21.28
N PRO A 55 2.08 -32.07 -22.13
CA PRO A 55 1.34 -32.48 -23.32
C PRO A 55 1.13 -34.00 -23.39
N ALA A 56 0.31 -34.59 -22.52
CA ALA A 56 -0.49 -35.79 -22.81
C ALA A 56 -1.30 -36.24 -21.58
N THR A 57 -2.47 -35.61 -21.33
CA THR A 57 -3.71 -36.22 -20.79
C THR A 57 -4.63 -35.10 -20.28
N GLN A 58 -5.27 -34.39 -21.21
CA GLN A 58 -6.52 -33.70 -20.91
C GLN A 58 -7.67 -34.64 -21.23
N GLN A 59 -8.01 -35.49 -20.26
CA GLN A 59 -9.33 -36.06 -20.01
C GLN A 59 -9.17 -37.09 -18.89
N VAL A 60 -10.02 -36.98 -17.86
CA VAL A 60 -10.12 -37.87 -16.69
C VAL A 60 -9.16 -37.57 -15.52
N HIS A 61 -9.48 -36.54 -14.72
CA HIS A 61 -9.61 -36.66 -13.26
C HIS A 61 -10.13 -35.34 -12.65
N LYS A 62 -11.46 -35.16 -12.66
CA LYS A 62 -12.18 -34.32 -11.71
C LYS A 62 -12.54 -35.21 -10.52
N GLN A 63 -11.66 -35.30 -9.52
CA GLN A 63 -11.97 -35.69 -8.13
C GLN A 63 -10.64 -35.92 -7.41
N ASN A 64 -10.44 -35.21 -6.29
CA ASN A 64 -9.26 -35.15 -5.41
C ASN A 64 -8.20 -34.09 -5.77
N GLU A 65 -8.56 -32.81 -5.68
CA GLU A 65 -7.60 -31.76 -5.35
C GLU A 65 -7.87 -31.31 -3.90
N LEU A 66 -7.09 -31.86 -2.98
CA LEU A 66 -6.87 -31.28 -1.66
C LEU A 66 -5.65 -30.35 -1.81
N HIS A 67 -5.89 -29.05 -1.62
CA HIS A 67 -4.94 -27.95 -1.41
C HIS A 67 -3.43 -28.25 -1.60
N GLU A 68 -2.90 -27.94 -2.79
CA GLU A 68 -1.48 -27.57 -2.97
C GLU A 68 -1.41 -26.29 -3.81
N GLN A 69 -0.96 -25.20 -3.17
CA GLN A 69 -0.88 -23.86 -3.75
C GLN A 69 0.22 -23.77 -4.82
N GLN A 70 -0.14 -23.81 -6.09
CA GLN A 70 0.71 -23.26 -7.16
C GLN A 70 0.86 -21.75 -6.97
N ARG A 71 2.07 -21.20 -7.08
CA ARG A 71 2.30 -19.74 -7.10
C ARG A 71 1.81 -19.17 -8.43
N THR A 72 0.55 -18.73 -8.46
CA THR A 72 -0.05 -18.03 -9.61
C THR A 72 0.23 -16.53 -9.54
N LYS A 73 0.29 -15.85 -10.69
CA LYS A 73 0.39 -14.38 -10.76
C LYS A 73 -0.74 -13.72 -9.96
N ARG A 74 -0.42 -12.70 -9.17
CA ARG A 74 -1.40 -12.02 -8.32
C ARG A 74 -2.23 -11.01 -9.10
N GLN A 75 -3.52 -10.96 -8.79
CA GLN A 75 -4.43 -9.97 -9.35
C GLN A 75 -4.57 -8.78 -8.42
N ALA A 76 -4.34 -7.59 -8.96
CA ALA A 76 -4.63 -6.34 -8.28
C ALA A 76 -6.12 -6.03 -8.31
N ILE A 77 -6.58 -5.24 -7.34
CA ILE A 77 -7.97 -4.80 -7.21
C ILE A 77 -8.05 -3.29 -7.28
N SER A 78 -9.19 -2.75 -7.70
CA SER A 78 -9.46 -1.31 -7.70
C SER A 78 -10.92 -0.99 -7.44
N ALA A 79 -11.12 -0.04 -6.56
CA ALA A 79 -12.41 0.47 -6.11
C ALA A 79 -12.35 1.99 -6.09
N GLU A 80 -12.90 2.62 -7.13
CA GLU A 80 -13.03 4.06 -7.15
C GLU A 80 -14.12 4.55 -6.19
N PRO A 81 -13.92 5.69 -5.53
CA PRO A 81 -15.00 6.39 -4.86
C PRO A 81 -16.07 6.77 -5.88
N THR A 82 -17.34 6.65 -5.50
CA THR A 82 -18.46 7.04 -6.38
C THR A 82 -18.44 8.57 -6.52
N ALA A 83 -17.90 9.07 -7.64
CA ALA A 83 -17.78 10.46 -8.09
C ALA A 83 -18.44 11.54 -7.20
N PHE A 84 -17.71 12.01 -6.18
CA PHE A 84 -17.90 13.34 -5.61
C PHE A 84 -16.59 14.09 -5.73
N ASP A 85 -16.65 15.37 -6.08
CA ASP A 85 -15.50 16.24 -5.86
C ASP A 85 -15.20 16.24 -4.37
N ILE A 86 -13.93 16.05 -4.03
CA ILE A 86 -13.45 16.01 -2.64
C ILE A 86 -13.81 17.32 -1.92
N GLN A 87 -13.91 18.43 -2.66
CA GLN A 87 -14.29 19.73 -2.14
C GLN A 87 -15.77 19.81 -1.71
N ASP A 88 -16.65 19.00 -2.31
CA ASP A 88 -18.09 19.00 -1.99
C ASP A 88 -18.43 18.07 -0.81
N LEU A 89 -17.53 17.13 -0.46
CA LEU A 89 -17.74 16.15 0.60
C LEU A 89 -17.92 16.76 2.00
N SER A 90 -17.31 17.92 2.26
CA SER A 90 -17.45 18.63 3.54
C SER A 90 -18.90 19.09 3.79
N HIS A 91 -19.65 19.37 2.72
CA HIS A 91 -21.01 19.90 2.74
C HIS A 91 -22.11 18.84 2.57
N VAL A 92 -21.75 17.57 2.36
CA VAL A 92 -22.72 16.49 2.22
C VAL A 92 -23.48 16.29 3.54
N THR A 93 -24.82 16.35 3.46
CA THR A 93 -25.68 16.02 4.58
C THR A 93 -25.90 14.51 4.61
N LEU A 94 -25.36 13.86 5.63
CA LEU A 94 -25.54 12.43 5.84
C LEU A 94 -26.98 12.13 6.31
N PRO A 95 -27.58 11.02 5.85
CA PRO A 95 -28.92 10.62 6.27
C PRO A 95 -28.92 10.23 7.75
N PHE A 96 -29.98 10.58 8.46
CA PHE A 96 -30.19 10.19 9.85
C PHE A 96 -31.43 9.33 9.97
N TYR A 97 -31.28 8.14 10.56
CA TYR A 97 -32.39 7.24 10.84
C TYR A 97 -32.56 7.07 12.35
N PRO A 98 -33.74 7.39 12.92
CA PRO A 98 -33.98 7.27 14.35
C PRO A 98 -33.95 5.80 14.80
N LYS A 99 -33.32 5.54 15.95
CA LYS A 99 -33.14 4.20 16.53
C LYS A 99 -33.33 4.25 18.03
N SER A 100 -33.72 3.12 18.63
CA SER A 100 -33.75 2.98 20.08
C SER A 100 -32.32 3.01 20.66
N PRO A 101 -32.13 3.41 21.93
CA PRO A 101 -30.81 3.33 22.58
C PRO A 101 -30.21 1.92 22.51
N GLN A 102 -31.05 0.89 22.70
CA GLN A 102 -30.65 -0.52 22.63
C GLN A 102 -30.13 -0.91 21.23
N SER A 103 -30.81 -0.45 20.17
CA SER A 103 -30.37 -0.69 18.80
C SER A 103 -29.07 0.04 18.50
N LYS A 104 -28.89 1.29 18.99
CA LYS A 104 -27.64 2.04 18.81
C LYS A 104 -26.46 1.32 19.47
N ASP A 105 -26.64 0.88 20.72
CA ASP A 105 -25.61 0.14 21.45
C ASP A 105 -25.28 -1.19 20.76
N LEU A 106 -26.31 -1.93 20.30
CA LEU A 106 -26.11 -3.18 19.57
C LEU A 106 -25.30 -2.98 18.28
N ILE A 107 -25.62 -1.95 17.49
CA ILE A 107 -24.90 -1.65 16.26
C ILE A 107 -23.45 -1.27 16.57
N LYS A 108 -23.24 -0.42 17.58
CA LYS A 108 -21.91 0.01 18.01
C LYS A 108 -21.05 -1.17 18.46
N GLU A 109 -21.58 -2.04 19.33
CA GLU A 109 -20.87 -3.24 19.79
C GLU A 109 -20.58 -4.20 18.64
N ALA A 110 -21.51 -4.39 17.70
CA ALA A 110 -21.29 -5.23 16.51
C ALA A 110 -20.15 -4.70 15.62
N ILE A 111 -20.03 -3.38 15.48
CA ILE A 111 -18.94 -2.72 14.74
C ILE A 111 -17.60 -2.89 15.48
N LEU A 112 -17.59 -2.74 16.80
CA LEU A 112 -16.38 -2.90 17.63
C LEU A 112 -15.90 -4.36 17.74
N ASP A 113 -16.80 -5.33 17.61
CA ASP A 113 -16.47 -6.75 17.57
C ASP A 113 -15.95 -7.21 16.18
N ASN A 114 -16.18 -6.42 15.13
CA ASN A 114 -15.72 -6.75 13.78
C ASN A 114 -14.19 -6.59 13.66
N ASP A 115 -13.54 -7.58 13.04
CA ASP A 115 -12.08 -7.63 12.88
C ASP A 115 -11.49 -6.39 12.18
N PHE A 116 -12.24 -5.81 11.25
CA PHE A 116 -11.84 -4.64 10.48
C PHE A 116 -12.35 -3.33 11.09
N MET A 117 -13.67 -3.23 11.28
CA MET A 117 -14.33 -1.95 11.59
C MET A 117 -14.03 -1.44 13.00
N LYS A 118 -13.48 -2.29 13.89
CA LYS A 118 -12.99 -1.86 15.20
C LYS A 118 -11.84 -0.85 15.15
N ASN A 119 -11.17 -0.72 14.01
CA ASN A 119 -10.06 0.21 13.81
C ASN A 119 -10.52 1.62 13.37
N LEU A 120 -11.83 1.86 13.28
CA LEU A 120 -12.42 3.16 12.95
C LEU A 120 -12.47 4.09 14.16
N GLU A 121 -12.47 5.39 13.93
CA GLU A 121 -12.60 6.38 15.00
C GLU A 121 -14.02 6.35 15.61
N LEU A 122 -14.15 6.64 16.91
CA LEU A 122 -15.43 6.60 17.61
C LEU A 122 -16.47 7.56 17.00
N SER A 123 -16.04 8.72 16.50
CA SER A 123 -16.86 9.68 15.76
C SER A 123 -17.44 9.08 14.49
N GLN A 124 -16.61 8.37 13.71
CA GLN A 124 -17.01 7.68 12.49
C GLN A 124 -17.99 6.54 12.79
N ILE A 125 -17.74 5.76 13.84
CA ILE A 125 -18.67 4.70 14.28
C ILE A 125 -20.02 5.31 14.64
N GLN A 126 -20.04 6.44 15.34
CA GLN A 126 -21.27 7.14 15.68
C GLN A 126 -22.05 7.61 14.43
N GLU A 127 -21.36 8.19 13.46
CA GLU A 127 -21.98 8.58 12.18
C GLU A 127 -22.52 7.37 11.41
N ILE A 128 -21.80 6.25 11.38
CA ILE A 128 -22.27 5.00 10.76
C ILE A 128 -23.55 4.54 11.46
N VAL A 129 -23.55 4.46 12.79
CA VAL A 129 -24.72 4.08 13.59
C VAL A 129 -25.90 4.97 13.27
N ASP A 130 -25.72 6.27 13.13
CA ASP A 130 -26.80 7.21 12.82
C ASP A 130 -27.33 7.06 11.37
N CYS A 131 -26.45 6.70 10.43
CA CYS A 131 -26.77 6.50 9.01
C CYS A 131 -27.38 5.13 8.66
N MET A 132 -27.22 4.10 9.50
CA MET A 132 -27.80 2.78 9.16
C MET A 132 -29.33 2.83 9.14
N TYR A 133 -29.97 2.21 8.15
CA TYR A 133 -31.44 2.14 8.04
C TYR A 133 -31.95 0.70 8.22
N PRO A 134 -33.19 0.50 8.69
CA PRO A 134 -33.69 -0.83 8.98
C PRO A 134 -34.07 -1.58 7.70
N VAL A 135 -33.75 -2.88 7.65
CA VAL A 135 -34.09 -3.81 6.56
C VAL A 135 -34.55 -5.14 7.17
N GLU A 136 -35.62 -5.73 6.63
CA GLU A 136 -36.14 -7.01 7.09
C GLU A 136 -36.15 -8.04 5.96
N TYR A 137 -35.81 -9.29 6.29
CA TYR A 137 -35.94 -10.41 5.37
C TYR A 137 -36.71 -11.55 6.04
N GLY A 138 -37.62 -12.17 5.27
CA GLY A 138 -38.32 -13.37 5.70
C GLY A 138 -37.40 -14.60 5.66
N LYS A 139 -37.78 -15.65 6.39
CA LYS A 139 -37.09 -16.95 6.37
C LYS A 139 -36.84 -17.46 4.93
N ASP A 140 -35.71 -18.15 4.75
CA ASP A 140 -35.24 -18.74 3.47
C ASP A 140 -34.90 -17.72 2.35
N SER A 141 -34.86 -16.42 2.66
CA SER A 141 -34.40 -15.36 1.75
C SER A 141 -32.87 -15.38 1.56
N CYS A 142 -32.43 -15.00 0.36
CA CYS A 142 -31.01 -14.79 0.04
C CYS A 142 -30.69 -13.29 0.17
N ILE A 143 -29.92 -12.90 1.19
CA ILE A 143 -29.53 -11.50 1.42
C ILE A 143 -28.33 -11.13 0.54
N ILE A 144 -27.36 -12.03 0.49
CA ILE A 144 -26.13 -11.89 -0.28
C ILE A 144 -25.96 -13.16 -1.09
N LYS A 145 -25.59 -13.03 -2.36
CA LYS A 145 -25.22 -14.16 -3.20
C LYS A 145 -23.77 -14.00 -3.64
N GLU A 146 -23.02 -15.09 -3.56
CA GLU A 146 -21.62 -15.16 -4.00
C GLU A 146 -21.50 -14.75 -5.48
N GLY A 147 -20.48 -13.93 -5.79
CA GLY A 147 -20.22 -13.40 -7.12
C GLY A 147 -20.98 -12.11 -7.46
N ASP A 148 -22.03 -11.74 -6.72
CA ASP A 148 -22.77 -10.51 -6.99
C ASP A 148 -21.95 -9.27 -6.60
N VAL A 149 -22.21 -8.13 -7.24
CA VAL A 149 -21.64 -6.85 -6.81
C VAL A 149 -22.36 -6.40 -5.54
N GLY A 150 -21.61 -6.25 -4.45
CA GLY A 150 -22.17 -5.84 -3.15
C GLY A 150 -22.01 -4.35 -2.86
N SER A 151 -23.09 -3.69 -2.48
CA SER A 151 -23.09 -2.26 -2.13
C SER A 151 -23.58 -1.95 -0.71
N LEU A 152 -23.84 -2.98 0.11
CA LEU A 152 -24.44 -2.86 1.44
C LEU A 152 -23.66 -3.66 2.49
N VAL A 153 -23.42 -3.04 3.66
CA VAL A 153 -23.02 -3.69 4.92
C VAL A 153 -24.29 -3.86 5.77
N TYR A 154 -24.38 -4.97 6.48
CA TYR A 154 -25.47 -5.24 7.41
C TYR A 154 -24.95 -5.49 8.82
N VAL A 155 -25.71 -5.04 9.81
CA VAL A 155 -25.62 -5.48 11.21
C VAL A 155 -26.92 -6.20 11.57
N MET A 156 -26.80 -7.40 12.13
CA MET A 156 -27.97 -8.18 12.53
C MET A 156 -28.48 -7.74 13.91
N GLU A 157 -29.71 -7.24 13.97
CA GLU A 157 -30.40 -6.93 15.23
C GLU A 157 -31.14 -8.15 15.79
N ASP A 158 -31.79 -8.93 14.92
CA ASP A 158 -32.54 -10.12 15.34
C ASP A 158 -32.54 -11.20 14.23
N GLY A 159 -32.67 -12.46 14.65
CA GLY A 159 -32.75 -13.63 13.78
C GLY A 159 -31.43 -14.39 13.59
N LYS A 160 -31.36 -15.20 12.53
CA LYS A 160 -30.22 -16.09 12.25
C LYS A 160 -30.00 -16.27 10.75
N VAL A 161 -28.73 -16.28 10.31
CA VAL A 161 -28.35 -16.52 8.91
C VAL A 161 -27.28 -17.60 8.80
N GLU A 162 -27.24 -18.27 7.66
CA GLU A 162 -26.21 -19.23 7.26
C GLU A 162 -25.31 -18.63 6.18
N VAL A 163 -24.01 -18.83 6.30
CA VAL A 163 -23.00 -18.41 5.32
C VAL A 163 -22.46 -19.64 4.60
N THR A 164 -22.48 -19.58 3.27
CA THR A 164 -22.00 -20.66 2.39
C THR A 164 -21.07 -20.10 1.32
N LYS A 165 -20.02 -20.84 0.96
CA LYS A 165 -19.13 -20.52 -0.18
C LYS A 165 -18.97 -21.78 -1.00
N GLU A 166 -19.12 -21.70 -2.32
CA GLU A 166 -19.05 -22.87 -3.22
C GLU A 166 -19.98 -24.02 -2.77
N SER A 167 -21.15 -23.68 -2.23
CA SER A 167 -22.13 -24.60 -1.62
C SER A 167 -21.68 -25.32 -0.33
N LEU A 168 -20.48 -25.02 0.19
CA LEU A 168 -20.02 -25.48 1.50
C LEU A 168 -20.45 -24.50 2.59
N LYS A 169 -21.03 -25.05 3.68
CA LYS A 169 -21.40 -24.26 4.86
C LYS A 169 -20.14 -23.83 5.62
N LEU A 170 -19.92 -22.52 5.71
CA LEU A 170 -18.81 -21.94 6.46
C LEU A 170 -19.19 -21.77 7.93
N CYS A 171 -20.30 -21.07 8.20
CA CYS A 171 -20.72 -20.77 9.56
C CYS A 171 -22.21 -20.39 9.64
N THR A 172 -22.67 -20.10 10.85
CA THR A 172 -24.00 -19.53 11.11
C THR A 172 -23.83 -18.32 12.03
N MET A 173 -24.49 -17.22 11.71
CA MET A 173 -24.38 -15.95 12.44
C MET A 173 -25.72 -15.59 13.08
N GLY A 174 -25.66 -14.96 14.25
CA GLY A 174 -26.80 -14.44 15.00
C GLY A 174 -26.69 -12.93 15.24
N PRO A 175 -27.53 -12.39 16.14
CA PRO A 175 -27.55 -10.96 16.45
C PRO A 175 -26.19 -10.42 16.93
N GLY A 176 -25.95 -9.12 16.67
CA GLY A 176 -24.72 -8.43 17.04
C GLY A 176 -23.53 -8.73 16.12
N LYS A 177 -23.77 -9.24 14.91
CA LYS A 177 -22.72 -9.51 13.91
C LYS A 177 -22.86 -8.62 12.68
N VAL A 178 -21.72 -8.12 12.21
CA VAL A 178 -21.55 -7.42 10.93
C VAL A 178 -21.35 -8.46 9.82
N PHE A 179 -21.94 -8.23 8.65
CA PHE A 179 -21.60 -8.96 7.44
C PHE A 179 -21.81 -8.13 6.16
N GLY A 180 -21.00 -8.42 5.14
CA GLY A 180 -21.08 -7.75 3.84
C GLY A 180 -20.14 -6.55 3.68
N GLU A 181 -19.28 -6.32 4.67
CA GLU A 181 -18.28 -5.26 4.75
C GLU A 181 -17.24 -5.30 3.62
N LEU A 182 -16.85 -6.49 3.18
CA LEU A 182 -15.81 -6.67 2.16
C LEU A 182 -16.16 -5.97 0.84
N ALA A 183 -17.43 -6.05 0.42
CA ALA A 183 -17.88 -5.50 -0.85
C ALA A 183 -18.03 -3.97 -0.82
N ILE A 184 -18.13 -3.37 0.37
CA ILE A 184 -18.15 -1.91 0.54
C ILE A 184 -16.73 -1.34 0.54
N LEU A 185 -15.78 -2.03 1.19
CA LEU A 185 -14.41 -1.52 1.31
C LEU A 185 -13.64 -1.59 -0.01
N TYR A 186 -13.84 -2.67 -0.79
CA TYR A 186 -12.89 -3.01 -1.85
C TYR A 186 -13.50 -3.16 -3.26
N ASN A 187 -14.76 -2.73 -3.45
CA ASN A 187 -15.53 -2.96 -4.70
C ASN A 187 -15.42 -4.40 -5.23
N CYS A 188 -15.22 -5.37 -4.34
CA CYS A 188 -15.12 -6.77 -4.69
C CYS A 188 -16.53 -7.38 -4.79
N THR A 189 -16.64 -8.45 -5.58
CA THR A 189 -17.84 -9.28 -5.59
C THR A 189 -18.00 -9.96 -4.23
N ARG A 190 -19.24 -10.25 -3.85
CA ARG A 190 -19.57 -10.96 -2.63
C ARG A 190 -18.83 -12.31 -2.61
N THR A 191 -18.08 -12.55 -1.54
CA THR A 191 -17.19 -13.72 -1.41
C THR A 191 -17.89 -14.99 -0.91
N ALA A 192 -19.14 -14.85 -0.45
CA ALA A 192 -19.96 -15.93 0.08
C ALA A 192 -21.45 -15.57 -0.07
N THR A 193 -22.30 -16.59 -0.05
CA THR A 193 -23.76 -16.47 -0.03
C THR A 193 -24.27 -16.47 1.41
N VAL A 194 -25.15 -15.54 1.74
CA VAL A 194 -25.79 -15.42 3.07
C VAL A 194 -27.30 -15.60 2.92
N LYS A 195 -27.84 -16.63 3.58
CA LYS A 195 -29.27 -16.97 3.58
C LYS A 195 -29.86 -16.93 4.98
N THR A 196 -31.10 -16.49 5.10
CA THR A 196 -31.81 -16.40 6.38
C THR A 196 -32.35 -17.76 6.82
N LEU A 197 -32.06 -18.17 8.05
CA LEU A 197 -32.63 -19.38 8.67
C LEU A 197 -33.93 -19.09 9.43
N THR A 198 -34.11 -17.84 9.84
CA THR A 198 -35.33 -17.31 10.48
C THR A 198 -35.74 -16.01 9.78
N ASN A 199 -36.85 -15.40 10.18
CA ASN A 199 -37.04 -13.98 9.89
C ASN A 199 -35.90 -13.20 10.56
N VAL A 200 -35.36 -12.20 9.87
CA VAL A 200 -34.23 -11.39 10.36
C VAL A 200 -34.55 -9.91 10.27
N LYS A 201 -34.03 -9.16 11.26
CA LYS A 201 -34.00 -7.70 11.27
C LYS A 201 -32.57 -7.24 11.18
N LEU A 202 -32.30 -6.37 10.23
CA LEU A 202 -30.97 -5.87 9.91
C LEU A 202 -30.96 -4.35 9.94
N TRP A 203 -29.79 -3.80 10.23
CA TRP A 203 -29.45 -2.41 9.95
C TRP A 203 -28.49 -2.40 8.77
N ALA A 204 -28.77 -1.61 7.74
CA ALA A 204 -27.97 -1.54 6.51
C ALA A 204 -27.38 -0.16 6.31
N ILE A 205 -26.17 -0.10 5.76
CA ILE A 205 -25.56 1.13 5.24
C ILE A 205 -25.02 0.85 3.85
N ASP A 206 -25.23 1.79 2.93
CA ASP A 206 -24.71 1.71 1.57
C ASP A 206 -23.27 2.20 1.45
N ARG A 207 -22.61 1.73 0.40
CA ARG A 207 -21.21 2.04 0.12
C ARG A 207 -20.93 3.52 0.05
N GLN A 208 -21.81 4.28 -0.60
CA GLN A 208 -21.61 5.70 -0.81
C GLN A 208 -21.65 6.42 0.54
N CYS A 209 -22.67 6.16 1.36
CA CYS A 209 -22.78 6.72 2.69
C CYS A 209 -21.58 6.33 3.58
N PHE A 210 -21.17 5.07 3.55
CA PHE A 210 -20.01 4.59 4.31
C PHE A 210 -18.72 5.30 3.87
N GLN A 211 -18.42 5.35 2.57
CA GLN A 211 -17.24 6.02 2.02
C GLN A 211 -17.23 7.52 2.35
N THR A 212 -18.37 8.21 2.25
CA THR A 212 -18.49 9.62 2.63
C THR A 212 -18.12 9.84 4.09
N ILE A 213 -18.59 9.01 5.02
CA ILE A 213 -18.22 9.11 6.46
C ILE A 213 -16.72 8.94 6.64
N MET A 214 -16.12 7.91 6.00
CA MET A 214 -14.68 7.64 6.10
C MET A 214 -13.83 8.80 5.59
N MET A 215 -14.20 9.39 4.46
CA MET A 215 -13.45 10.49 3.83
C MET A 215 -13.64 11.81 4.57
N ARG A 216 -14.87 12.13 4.97
CA ARG A 216 -15.27 13.46 5.46
C ARG A 216 -14.57 13.84 6.76
N THR A 217 -14.53 12.94 7.75
CA THR A 217 -13.91 13.23 9.05
C THR A 217 -12.43 13.57 8.88
N GLY A 218 -11.69 12.78 8.09
CA GLY A 218 -10.27 13.02 7.81
C GLY A 218 -10.01 14.29 7.01
N LEU A 219 -10.83 14.56 5.98
CA LEU A 219 -10.72 15.76 5.14
C LEU A 219 -10.99 17.05 5.91
N ILE A 220 -12.05 17.07 6.72
CA ILE A 220 -12.41 18.25 7.53
C ILE A 220 -11.29 18.54 8.51
N LYS A 221 -10.86 17.52 9.28
CA LYS A 221 -9.78 17.66 10.27
C LYS A 221 -8.48 18.13 9.63
N HIS A 222 -8.09 17.54 8.49
CA HIS A 222 -6.89 17.95 7.75
C HIS A 222 -6.97 19.40 7.27
N THR A 223 -8.12 19.81 6.72
CA THR A 223 -8.35 21.19 6.25
C THR A 223 -8.29 22.18 7.41
N GLU A 224 -8.93 21.87 8.54
CA GLU A 224 -8.90 22.69 9.74
C GLU A 224 -7.48 22.87 10.27
N TYR A 225 -6.69 21.78 10.30
CA TYR A 225 -5.30 21.83 10.72
C TYR A 225 -4.43 22.62 9.74
N MET A 226 -4.63 22.43 8.43
CA MET A 226 -3.93 23.18 7.40
C MET A 226 -4.20 24.68 7.49
N GLU A 227 -5.46 25.09 7.63
CA GLU A 227 -5.83 26.50 7.81
C GLU A 227 -5.29 27.07 9.11
N PHE A 228 -5.35 26.29 10.19
CA PHE A 228 -4.79 26.69 11.47
C PHE A 228 -3.27 26.87 11.39
N LEU A 229 -2.53 25.92 10.83
CA LEU A 229 -1.07 26.03 10.64
C LEU A 229 -0.71 27.23 9.75
N LYS A 230 -1.45 27.47 8.67
CA LYS A 230 -1.28 28.67 7.82
C LYS A 230 -1.55 29.98 8.59
N SER A 231 -2.39 29.95 9.62
CA SER A 231 -2.65 31.12 10.48
C SER A 231 -1.55 31.39 11.52
N VAL A 232 -0.69 30.40 11.82
CA VAL A 232 0.38 30.52 12.81
C VAL A 232 1.63 31.12 12.14
N PRO A 233 2.13 32.29 12.59
CA PRO A 233 3.26 32.98 11.94
C PRO A 233 4.53 32.15 11.77
N THR A 234 4.79 31.19 12.67
CA THR A 234 5.96 30.30 12.56
C THR A 234 5.85 29.30 11.41
N PHE A 235 4.64 28.89 11.02
CA PHE A 235 4.41 27.84 10.03
C PHE A 235 3.89 28.36 8.69
N HIS A 236 3.40 29.61 8.63
CA HIS A 236 2.76 30.15 7.42
C HIS A 236 3.65 30.18 6.16
N ASP A 237 4.98 30.30 6.33
CA ASP A 237 5.95 30.32 5.22
C ASP A 237 6.38 28.92 4.74
N LEU A 238 5.93 27.85 5.40
CA LEU A 238 6.25 26.49 4.99
C LEU A 238 5.54 26.10 3.69
N GLN A 239 6.18 25.27 2.89
CA GLN A 239 5.58 24.73 1.68
C GLN A 239 4.33 23.89 2.01
N GLU A 240 3.36 23.90 1.10
CA GLU A 240 2.05 23.27 1.32
C GLU A 240 2.14 21.75 1.56
N ASP A 241 3.13 21.07 0.98
CA ASP A 241 3.40 19.66 1.22
C ASP A 241 3.93 19.40 2.64
N ILE A 242 4.78 20.28 3.17
CA ILE A 242 5.28 20.19 4.55
C ILE A 242 4.12 20.42 5.52
N LEU A 243 3.30 21.44 5.28
CA LEU A 243 2.10 21.71 6.09
C LEU A 243 1.13 20.53 6.08
N SER A 244 0.91 19.92 4.91
CA SER A 244 0.06 18.73 4.78
C SER A 244 0.60 17.56 5.60
N LYS A 245 1.91 17.31 5.56
CA LYS A 245 2.55 16.25 6.36
C LYS A 245 2.46 16.53 7.86
N LEU A 246 2.57 17.80 8.26
CA LEU A 246 2.37 18.20 9.65
C LEU A 246 0.93 17.95 10.08
N ALA A 247 -0.05 18.38 9.28
CA ALA A 247 -1.46 18.12 9.56
C ALA A 247 -1.77 16.61 9.73
N ASP A 248 -1.09 15.74 8.97
CA ASP A 248 -1.26 14.29 9.08
C ASP A 248 -0.72 13.67 10.38
N VAL A 249 0.26 14.30 11.05
CA VAL A 249 0.88 13.78 12.29
C VAL A 249 0.42 14.47 13.56
N LEU A 250 -0.37 15.54 13.46
CA LEU A 250 -0.84 16.28 14.63
C LEU A 250 -1.94 15.49 15.34
N GLU A 251 -1.69 15.17 16.61
CA GLU A 251 -2.68 14.57 17.50
C GLU A 251 -3.34 15.65 18.34
N GLU A 252 -4.65 15.55 18.54
CA GLU A 252 -5.38 16.49 19.41
C GLU A 252 -5.43 15.95 20.85
N THR A 253 -5.05 16.78 21.81
CA THR A 253 -5.18 16.48 23.24
C THR A 253 -5.95 17.58 23.96
N HIS A 254 -6.73 17.18 24.96
CA HIS A 254 -7.56 18.07 25.76
C HIS A 254 -7.10 18.08 27.20
N TYR A 255 -7.15 19.25 27.83
CA TYR A 255 -6.77 19.46 29.22
C TYR A 255 -7.82 20.32 29.92
N GLU A 256 -8.17 19.92 31.15
CA GLU A 256 -9.08 20.66 32.01
C GLU A 256 -8.38 21.80 32.75
N ASP A 257 -9.16 22.74 33.29
CA ASP A 257 -8.62 23.86 34.07
C ASP A 257 -7.75 23.37 35.25
N GLY A 258 -6.54 23.93 35.36
CA GLY A 258 -5.54 23.58 36.38
C GLY A 258 -4.70 22.34 36.08
N GLU A 259 -4.92 21.62 34.97
CA GLU A 259 -4.11 20.46 34.61
C GLU A 259 -2.71 20.83 34.12
N TYR A 260 -1.72 20.05 34.53
CA TYR A 260 -0.34 20.21 34.05
C TYR A 260 -0.16 19.50 32.71
N ILE A 261 0.07 20.27 31.66
CA ILE A 261 0.42 19.77 30.33
C ILE A 261 1.90 19.36 30.30
N ILE A 262 2.76 20.19 30.88
CA ILE A 262 4.19 19.90 31.06
C ILE A 262 4.54 20.14 32.52
N ARG A 263 5.33 19.24 33.10
CA ARG A 263 5.95 19.42 34.41
C ARG A 263 7.44 19.69 34.25
N GLN A 264 7.93 20.71 34.94
CA GLN A 264 9.36 21.00 35.02
C GLN A 264 10.10 19.78 35.59
N GLY A 265 11.29 19.51 35.05
CA GLY A 265 12.12 18.37 35.44
C GLY A 265 11.67 17.02 34.85
N ALA A 266 10.45 16.93 34.29
CA ALA A 266 10.01 15.74 33.59
C ALA A 266 10.81 15.53 32.30
N ARG A 267 10.99 14.27 31.91
CA ARG A 267 11.46 13.97 30.57
C ARG A 267 10.33 14.13 29.57
N GLY A 268 10.63 14.69 28.41
CA GLY A 268 9.65 14.78 27.34
C GLY A 268 10.29 15.10 25.99
N ASP A 269 9.60 14.68 24.95
CA ASP A 269 9.99 14.77 23.54
C ASP A 269 8.87 15.35 22.67
N THR A 270 7.71 15.65 23.23
CA THR A 270 6.59 16.22 22.49
C THR A 270 6.62 17.76 22.40
N PHE A 271 6.11 18.26 21.28
CA PHE A 271 5.88 19.67 20.98
C PHE A 271 4.37 19.92 20.87
N PHE A 272 3.92 21.06 21.38
CA PHE A 272 2.50 21.39 21.51
C PHE A 272 2.20 22.72 20.82
N ILE A 273 1.09 22.80 20.10
CA ILE A 273 0.53 24.02 19.51
C ILE A 273 -0.87 24.22 20.10
N ILE A 274 -1.15 25.38 20.67
CA ILE A 274 -2.45 25.65 21.32
C ILE A 274 -3.48 25.97 20.25
N SER A 275 -4.47 25.09 20.05
CA SER A 275 -5.57 25.34 19.11
C SER A 275 -6.74 26.08 19.75
N LYS A 276 -6.97 25.86 21.06
CA LYS A 276 -8.03 26.51 21.85
C LYS A 276 -7.62 26.66 23.31
N GLY A 277 -8.08 27.74 23.94
CA GLY A 277 -7.87 28.01 25.35
C GLY A 277 -6.57 28.79 25.63
N LYS A 278 -6.17 28.82 26.91
CA LYS A 278 -4.96 29.48 27.41
C LYS A 278 -4.25 28.64 28.44
N VAL A 279 -2.91 28.74 28.44
CA VAL A 279 -2.04 28.09 29.41
C VAL A 279 -1.19 29.12 30.13
N ASN A 280 -0.79 28.81 31.37
CA ASN A 280 0.17 29.56 32.16
C ASN A 280 1.49 28.79 32.23
N VAL A 281 2.59 29.50 31.95
CA VAL A 281 3.95 28.96 32.05
C VAL A 281 4.55 29.43 33.36
N THR A 282 4.96 28.49 34.20
CA THR A 282 5.59 28.78 35.50
C THR A 282 6.92 28.04 35.64
N ARG A 283 7.82 28.53 36.50
CA ARG A 283 9.11 27.89 36.77
C ARG A 283 9.42 27.90 38.25
N GLU A 284 9.88 26.77 38.76
CA GLU A 284 10.36 26.61 40.14
C GLU A 284 11.89 26.73 40.14
N ASP A 285 12.40 27.85 40.66
CA ASP A 285 13.85 28.12 40.69
C ASP A 285 14.54 27.51 41.92
N LEU A 286 13.79 27.11 42.96
CA LEU A 286 14.28 26.50 44.20
C LEU A 286 13.42 25.29 44.59
N PRO A 287 14.00 24.19 45.14
CA PRO A 287 13.22 23.10 45.69
C PRO A 287 12.34 23.60 46.84
N ASN A 288 11.01 23.47 46.71
CA ASN A 288 9.97 23.99 47.64
C ASN A 288 9.76 25.52 47.63
N GLY A 289 10.19 26.25 46.60
CA GLY A 289 9.80 27.65 46.40
C GLY A 289 8.40 27.80 45.78
N GLU A 290 7.76 28.96 45.93
CA GLU A 290 6.55 29.25 45.16
C GLU A 290 6.88 29.34 43.66
N PRO A 291 6.09 28.71 42.77
CA PRO A 291 6.33 28.73 41.33
C PRO A 291 6.23 30.16 40.78
N VAL A 292 7.28 30.60 40.09
CA VAL A 292 7.35 31.93 39.47
C VAL A 292 6.56 31.92 38.17
N TYR A 293 5.57 32.80 38.06
CA TYR A 293 4.83 33.01 36.81
C TYR A 293 5.71 33.70 35.76
N LEU A 294 5.80 33.10 34.57
CA LEU A 294 6.60 33.65 33.46
C LEU A 294 5.73 34.39 32.44
N ARG A 295 4.70 33.72 31.91
CA ARG A 295 3.80 34.23 30.86
C ARG A 295 2.55 33.35 30.70
N SER A 296 1.54 33.87 30.01
CA SER A 296 0.45 33.07 29.45
C SER A 296 0.65 32.91 27.94
N LEU A 297 0.21 31.78 27.40
CA LEU A 297 0.16 31.48 25.98
C LEU A 297 -1.28 31.14 25.59
N GLY A 298 -1.69 31.50 24.37
CA GLY A 298 -3.04 31.30 23.86
C GLY A 298 -3.05 30.69 22.46
N LYS A 299 -4.22 30.71 21.82
CA LYS A 299 -4.41 30.15 20.47
C LYS A 299 -3.33 30.63 19.48
N GLY A 300 -2.66 29.68 18.83
CA GLY A 300 -1.60 29.92 17.85
C GLY A 300 -0.19 29.96 18.43
N ASP A 301 -0.05 30.09 19.76
CA ASP A 301 1.23 29.91 20.44
C ASP A 301 1.58 28.42 20.55
N TRP A 302 2.87 28.13 20.68
CA TRP A 302 3.39 26.78 20.91
C TRP A 302 4.19 26.71 22.21
N PHE A 303 4.58 25.49 22.61
CA PHE A 303 5.57 25.26 23.67
C PHE A 303 6.17 23.85 23.57
N GLY A 304 7.32 23.66 24.22
CA GLY A 304 8.03 22.37 24.26
C GLY A 304 9.16 22.25 23.23
N GLU A 305 9.47 23.33 22.52
CA GLU A 305 10.49 23.47 21.49
C GLU A 305 11.90 23.14 21.99
N LYS A 306 12.21 23.42 23.25
CA LYS A 306 13.52 23.12 23.84
C LYS A 306 13.79 21.61 23.98
N ALA A 307 12.73 20.82 24.17
CA ALA A 307 12.86 19.37 24.12
C ALA A 307 13.25 18.88 22.72
N LEU A 308 12.81 19.57 21.66
CA LEU A 308 13.16 19.20 20.30
C LEU A 308 14.66 19.46 19.97
N GLN A 309 15.32 20.36 20.69
CA GLN A 309 16.73 20.73 20.47
C GLN A 309 17.73 19.83 21.22
N GLY A 310 17.26 18.79 21.91
CA GLY A 310 18.12 17.78 22.57
C GLY A 310 18.25 17.91 24.08
N GLU A 311 17.55 18.86 24.71
CA GLU A 311 17.38 18.89 26.17
C GLU A 311 16.18 18.03 26.56
N ASP A 312 16.40 16.76 26.92
CA ASP A 312 15.31 15.82 27.27
C ASP A 312 14.53 16.24 28.52
N ILE A 313 14.94 17.29 29.23
CA ILE A 313 14.36 17.72 30.51
C ILE A 313 13.60 19.02 30.30
N ARG A 314 12.33 19.03 30.72
CA ARG A 314 11.45 20.19 30.64
C ARG A 314 11.91 21.28 31.61
N THR A 315 12.13 22.50 31.13
CA THR A 315 12.70 23.61 31.92
C THR A 315 11.66 24.45 32.67
N ALA A 316 10.37 24.21 32.43
CA ALA A 316 9.26 24.96 33.00
C ALA A 316 8.00 24.08 33.07
N ASN A 317 7.07 24.45 33.94
CA ASN A 317 5.71 23.92 33.95
C ASN A 317 4.86 24.65 32.91
N VAL A 318 3.92 23.94 32.30
CA VAL A 318 2.84 24.51 31.48
C VAL A 318 1.53 23.96 32.02
N ILE A 319 0.66 24.85 32.47
CA ILE A 319 -0.57 24.51 33.20
C ILE A 319 -1.75 25.12 32.45
N ALA A 320 -2.80 24.34 32.20
CA ALA A 320 -4.05 24.82 31.64
C ALA A 320 -4.68 25.86 32.57
N ALA A 321 -5.00 27.04 32.05
CA ALA A 321 -5.64 28.13 32.80
C ALA A 321 -7.16 28.20 32.59
N GLU A 322 -7.64 27.36 31.68
CA GLU A 322 -9.04 27.08 31.33
C GLU A 322 -9.06 25.72 30.60
N ALA A 323 -10.19 25.32 30.04
CA ALA A 323 -10.21 24.15 29.14
C ALA A 323 -9.34 24.44 27.90
N VAL A 324 -8.27 23.67 27.72
CA VAL A 324 -7.29 23.84 26.64
C VAL A 324 -7.33 22.67 25.68
N THR A 325 -7.13 22.95 24.40
CA THR A 325 -6.88 21.94 23.38
C THR A 325 -5.54 22.23 22.71
N CYS A 326 -4.71 21.20 22.60
CA CYS A 326 -3.40 21.27 21.97
C CYS A 326 -3.32 20.29 20.81
N LEU A 327 -2.63 20.71 19.75
CA LEU A 327 -2.12 19.82 18.71
C LEU A 327 -0.70 19.40 19.08
N VAL A 328 -0.44 18.11 19.11
CA VAL A 328 0.78 17.49 19.63
C VAL A 328 1.51 16.77 18.51
N ILE A 329 2.84 16.92 18.49
CA ILE A 329 3.74 16.19 17.60
C ILE A 329 4.96 15.74 18.40
N ASP A 330 5.42 14.51 18.20
CA ASP A 330 6.64 14.02 18.85
C ASP A 330 7.92 14.55 18.18
N ARG A 331 9.04 14.40 18.88
CA ARG A 331 10.34 14.91 18.43
C ARG A 331 10.80 14.31 17.13
N ASP A 332 10.66 13.01 16.97
CA ASP A 332 11.20 12.32 15.82
C ASP A 332 10.40 12.74 14.59
N SER A 333 9.07 12.74 14.67
CA SER A 333 8.19 13.29 13.62
C SER A 333 8.52 14.74 13.28
N PHE A 334 8.66 15.62 14.28
CA PHE A 334 8.99 17.03 14.05
C PHE A 334 10.37 17.22 13.41
N LYS A 335 11.41 16.53 13.89
CA LYS A 335 12.77 16.61 13.32
C LYS A 335 12.82 16.06 11.91
N HIS A 336 12.06 15.01 11.63
CA HIS A 336 11.97 14.42 10.31
C HIS A 336 11.22 15.30 9.31
N LEU A 337 10.31 16.18 9.77
CA LEU A 337 9.53 17.07 8.92
C LEU A 337 10.10 18.50 8.79
N ILE A 338 10.65 19.07 9.88
CA ILE A 338 11.04 20.50 9.94
C ILE A 338 12.54 20.73 10.25
N GLY A 339 13.26 19.74 10.77
CA GLY A 339 14.59 19.88 11.42
C GLY A 339 15.81 20.24 10.54
N GLY A 340 15.69 21.15 9.57
CA GLY A 340 16.80 21.75 8.83
C GLY A 340 16.31 22.53 7.62
N LEU A 341 16.09 23.84 7.78
CA LEU A 341 15.62 24.79 6.75
C LEU A 341 16.72 25.24 5.77
N GLU A 342 17.66 24.38 5.41
CA GLU A 342 18.71 24.70 4.43
C GLU A 342 18.88 23.53 3.45
N ASP A 343 18.16 23.60 2.32
CA ASP A 343 18.58 23.19 0.97
C ASP A 343 17.39 22.83 0.08
N VAL A 344 16.73 23.86 -0.45
CA VAL A 344 15.90 23.74 -1.66
C VAL A 344 16.40 24.74 -2.69
N SER A 345 17.64 24.55 -3.13
CA SER A 345 18.23 25.26 -4.26
C SER A 345 19.10 24.29 -5.06
N SER A 346 18.48 23.27 -5.66
CA SER A 346 19.16 22.42 -6.65
C SER A 346 18.20 21.47 -7.37
N LYS A 347 17.13 21.99 -7.98
CA LYS A 347 16.40 21.26 -9.04
C LYS A 347 15.89 22.24 -10.08
N GLY A 348 16.65 22.36 -11.17
CA GLY A 348 16.27 23.19 -12.31
C GLY A 348 17.36 23.27 -13.37
N HIS A 349 18.12 22.19 -13.59
CA HIS A 349 19.00 22.02 -14.75
C HIS A 349 18.74 20.61 -15.29
N GLU A 350 17.56 20.41 -15.89
CA GLU A 350 17.42 19.32 -16.87
C GLU A 350 18.07 19.79 -18.18
N ASP A 351 18.99 18.99 -18.69
CA ASP A 351 19.83 19.23 -19.86
C ASP A 351 18.99 19.56 -21.11
N ALA A 352 19.29 20.68 -21.76
CA ALA A 352 18.71 21.04 -23.07
C ALA A 352 18.89 19.91 -24.11
N ASP A 353 19.97 19.13 -23.98
CA ASP A 353 20.28 17.98 -24.83
C ASP A 353 19.28 16.83 -24.66
N ALA A 354 18.84 16.55 -23.42
CA ALA A 354 17.83 15.53 -23.17
C ALA A 354 16.50 15.93 -23.82
N LYS A 355 16.10 17.20 -23.68
CA LYS A 355 14.89 17.74 -24.29
C LYS A 355 14.93 17.65 -25.82
N ALA A 356 16.04 18.03 -26.45
CA ALA A 356 16.21 17.93 -27.90
C ALA A 356 16.12 16.48 -28.41
N LYS A 357 16.71 15.53 -27.67
CA LYS A 357 16.61 14.09 -27.99
C LYS A 357 15.16 13.61 -27.94
N TYR A 358 14.38 14.05 -26.95
CA TYR A 358 12.96 13.69 -26.82
C TYR A 358 12.09 14.29 -27.93
N GLU A 359 12.34 15.53 -28.32
CA GLU A 359 11.62 16.17 -29.44
C GLU A 359 11.89 15.43 -30.77
N ALA A 360 13.14 15.01 -31.00
CA ALA A 360 13.49 14.21 -32.18
C ALA A 360 12.86 12.81 -32.15
N GLU A 361 12.86 12.15 -30.99
CA GLU A 361 12.18 10.86 -30.78
C GLU A 361 10.69 10.96 -31.08
N ASN A 362 10.01 11.95 -30.48
CA ASN A 362 8.58 12.20 -30.69
C ASN A 362 8.27 12.46 -32.18
N ALA A 363 9.11 13.24 -32.87
CA ALA A 363 8.93 13.51 -34.29
C ALA A 363 9.07 12.24 -35.16
N PHE A 364 9.97 11.33 -34.82
CA PHE A 364 10.11 10.04 -35.50
C PHE A 364 8.85 9.19 -35.34
N PHE A 365 8.39 8.99 -34.09
CA PHE A 365 7.23 8.14 -33.82
C PHE A 365 5.90 8.73 -34.28
N PHE A 366 5.77 10.06 -34.36
CA PHE A 366 4.56 10.76 -34.82
C PHE A 366 4.15 10.47 -36.28
N ASN A 367 5.08 9.99 -37.11
CA ASN A 367 4.81 9.68 -38.52
C ASN A 367 4.47 8.21 -38.79
N LEU A 368 4.60 7.33 -37.79
CA LEU A 368 4.32 5.88 -37.95
C LEU A 368 2.82 5.58 -37.91
N ASN A 369 2.41 4.45 -38.47
CA ASN A 369 1.03 3.95 -38.45
C ASN A 369 1.03 2.48 -38.02
N LEU A 370 -0.14 1.96 -37.62
CA LEU A 370 -0.28 0.53 -37.25
C LEU A 370 0.19 -0.41 -38.37
N ALA A 371 -0.04 -0.05 -39.63
CA ALA A 371 0.38 -0.85 -40.78
C ALA A 371 1.90 -0.92 -40.97
N ASP A 372 2.69 -0.11 -40.28
CA ASP A 372 4.16 -0.11 -40.39
C ASP A 372 4.82 -1.20 -39.53
N PHE A 373 4.03 -1.95 -38.75
CA PHE A 373 4.52 -2.98 -37.84
C PHE A 373 4.13 -4.39 -38.28
N ASN A 374 5.02 -5.35 -38.01
CA ASN A 374 4.75 -6.79 -38.06
C ASN A 374 4.61 -7.31 -36.63
N ILE A 375 3.56 -8.09 -36.36
CA ILE A 375 3.43 -8.81 -35.09
C ILE A 375 4.35 -10.03 -35.13
N ILE A 376 5.15 -10.21 -34.08
CA ILE A 376 6.14 -11.28 -33.96
C ILE A 376 5.64 -12.38 -33.03
N ASP A 377 5.29 -12.01 -31.79
CA ASP A 377 4.89 -12.97 -30.76
C ASP A 377 4.12 -12.27 -29.63
N THR A 378 3.44 -13.04 -28.78
CA THR A 378 2.72 -12.53 -27.62
C THR A 378 3.61 -12.54 -26.38
N LEU A 379 3.91 -11.36 -25.82
CA LEU A 379 4.73 -11.22 -24.60
C LEU A 379 3.92 -11.43 -23.32
N GLY A 380 2.62 -11.17 -23.36
CA GLY A 380 1.75 -11.33 -22.20
C GLY A 380 0.28 -11.12 -22.49
N VAL A 381 -0.57 -11.66 -21.62
CA VAL A 381 -2.03 -11.51 -21.67
C VAL A 381 -2.51 -10.98 -20.33
N GLY A 382 -3.31 -9.92 -20.35
CA GLY A 382 -3.86 -9.25 -19.17
C GLY A 382 -5.38 -9.14 -19.22
N GLY A 383 -5.98 -8.57 -18.17
CA GLY A 383 -7.45 -8.51 -18.04
C GLY A 383 -8.16 -7.76 -19.16
N PHE A 384 -7.54 -6.70 -19.72
CA PHE A 384 -8.15 -5.84 -20.74
C PHE A 384 -7.66 -6.11 -22.16
N GLY A 385 -6.73 -7.04 -22.35
CA GLY A 385 -6.14 -7.32 -23.66
C GLY A 385 -4.79 -8.02 -23.59
N ARG A 386 -3.92 -7.76 -24.57
CA ARG A 386 -2.65 -8.48 -24.73
C ARG A 386 -1.50 -7.56 -25.08
N VAL A 387 -0.29 -8.01 -24.86
CA VAL A 387 0.95 -7.30 -25.23
C VAL A 387 1.67 -8.13 -26.27
N GLU A 388 1.87 -7.55 -27.45
CA GLU A 388 2.54 -8.21 -28.57
C GLU A 388 3.90 -7.57 -28.82
N LEU A 389 4.90 -8.41 -29.08
CA LEU A 389 6.15 -7.95 -29.66
C LEU A 389 5.90 -7.60 -31.11
N VAL A 390 6.25 -6.38 -31.51
CA VAL A 390 6.12 -5.91 -32.88
C VAL A 390 7.46 -5.43 -33.42
N GLN A 391 7.68 -5.61 -34.72
CA GLN A 391 8.89 -5.18 -35.43
C GLN A 391 8.53 -4.14 -36.48
N LEU A 392 9.34 -3.08 -36.58
CA LEU A 392 9.15 -2.05 -37.60
C LEU A 392 9.54 -2.58 -38.98
N LYS A 393 8.65 -2.50 -39.97
CA LYS A 393 8.88 -3.00 -41.34
C LYS A 393 10.04 -2.31 -42.05
N SER A 394 10.32 -1.05 -41.71
CA SER A 394 11.40 -0.25 -42.30
C SER A 394 12.76 -0.48 -41.62
N ASP A 395 12.80 -1.12 -40.45
CA ASP A 395 14.02 -1.39 -39.70
C ASP A 395 13.84 -2.64 -38.83
N GLU A 396 14.30 -3.79 -39.35
CA GLU A 396 14.17 -5.09 -38.69
C GLU A 396 14.88 -5.16 -37.32
N ASN A 397 15.79 -4.23 -37.01
CA ASN A 397 16.44 -4.18 -35.70
C ASN A 397 15.63 -3.43 -34.64
N LYS A 398 14.53 -2.78 -35.02
CA LYS A 398 13.68 -2.03 -34.09
C LYS A 398 12.42 -2.80 -33.75
N THR A 399 12.38 -3.29 -32.52
CA THR A 399 11.21 -3.95 -31.94
C THR A 399 10.64 -3.15 -30.77
N PHE A 400 9.35 -3.35 -30.54
CA PHE A 400 8.54 -2.63 -29.57
C PHE A 400 7.53 -3.58 -28.93
N ALA A 401 7.04 -3.23 -27.75
CA ALA A 401 5.91 -3.90 -27.14
C ALA A 401 4.62 -3.10 -27.46
N MET A 402 3.63 -3.73 -28.07
CA MET A 402 2.35 -3.13 -28.39
C MET A 402 1.27 -3.68 -27.46
N LYS A 403 0.82 -2.87 -26.50
CA LYS A 403 -0.34 -3.20 -25.63
C LYS A 403 -1.62 -2.94 -26.43
N ILE A 404 -2.40 -3.98 -26.68
CA ILE A 404 -3.64 -3.96 -27.44
C ILE A 404 -4.81 -4.16 -26.47
N LEU A 405 -5.71 -3.20 -26.39
CA LEU A 405 -6.80 -3.17 -25.41
C LEU A 405 -8.16 -3.17 -26.10
N LYS A 406 -9.07 -4.06 -25.68
CA LYS A 406 -10.43 -4.15 -26.25
C LYS A 406 -11.30 -3.01 -25.74
N LYS A 407 -11.70 -2.06 -26.60
CA LYS A 407 -12.51 -0.89 -26.20
C LYS A 407 -13.80 -1.27 -25.48
N ARG A 408 -14.49 -2.27 -26.01
CA ARG A 408 -15.76 -2.75 -25.43
C ARG A 408 -15.59 -3.19 -23.97
N HIS A 409 -14.52 -3.93 -23.66
CA HIS A 409 -14.22 -4.36 -22.30
C HIS A 409 -13.97 -3.16 -21.38
N ILE A 410 -13.20 -2.16 -21.83
CA ILE A 410 -12.93 -0.94 -21.06
C ILE A 410 -14.22 -0.20 -20.72
N VAL A 411 -15.15 -0.09 -21.67
CA VAL A 411 -16.44 0.58 -21.47
C VAL A 411 -17.33 -0.22 -20.52
N ASP A 412 -17.43 -1.53 -20.71
CA ASP A 412 -18.26 -2.41 -19.87
C ASP A 412 -17.79 -2.43 -18.40
N THR A 413 -16.48 -2.24 -18.17
CA THR A 413 -15.88 -2.17 -16.83
C THR A 413 -15.67 -0.75 -16.30
N ARG A 414 -16.10 0.28 -17.05
CA ARG A 414 -16.00 1.71 -16.72
C ARG A 414 -14.56 2.20 -16.42
N GLN A 415 -13.57 1.70 -17.17
CA GLN A 415 -12.15 1.98 -16.93
C GLN A 415 -11.57 3.07 -17.85
N GLN A 416 -12.41 3.83 -18.58
CA GLN A 416 -11.97 4.81 -19.57
C GLN A 416 -11.01 5.85 -18.99
N GLU A 417 -11.32 6.41 -17.82
CA GLU A 417 -10.47 7.42 -17.16
C GLU A 417 -9.15 6.84 -16.68
N HIS A 418 -9.13 5.60 -16.19
CA HIS A 418 -7.89 4.91 -15.83
C HIS A 418 -6.97 4.73 -17.03
N ILE A 419 -7.51 4.30 -18.17
CA ILE A 419 -6.72 4.11 -19.41
C ILE A 419 -6.20 5.45 -19.96
N ARG A 420 -6.98 6.55 -19.84
CA ARG A 420 -6.49 7.90 -20.18
C ARG A 420 -5.39 8.37 -19.22
N SER A 421 -5.57 8.16 -17.91
CA SER A 421 -4.57 8.51 -16.90
C SER A 421 -3.27 7.73 -17.09
N GLU A 422 -3.36 6.41 -17.34
CA GLU A 422 -2.21 5.54 -17.67
C GLU A 422 -1.42 6.12 -18.85
N LYS A 423 -2.12 6.42 -19.96
CA LYS A 423 -1.51 7.02 -21.14
C LYS A 423 -0.80 8.34 -20.80
N LEU A 424 -1.47 9.27 -20.14
CA LEU A 424 -0.92 10.60 -19.86
C LEU A 424 0.34 10.50 -18.98
N ILE A 425 0.30 9.67 -17.94
CA ILE A 425 1.44 9.45 -17.04
C ILE A 425 2.62 8.85 -17.81
N MET A 426 2.38 7.82 -18.62
CA MET A 426 3.44 7.17 -19.39
C MET A 426 4.02 8.07 -20.49
N GLN A 427 3.20 8.92 -21.13
CA GLN A 427 3.68 9.92 -22.09
C GLN A 427 4.56 10.97 -21.43
N GLU A 428 4.23 11.41 -20.22
CA GLU A 428 5.04 12.36 -19.45
C GLU A 428 6.29 11.73 -18.81
N ALA A 429 6.33 10.40 -18.67
CA ALA A 429 7.40 9.67 -18.00
C ALA A 429 8.63 9.43 -18.90
N HIS A 430 9.78 9.91 -18.43
CA HIS A 430 11.07 9.89 -19.12
C HIS A 430 12.13 9.53 -18.08
N SER A 431 12.29 8.24 -17.83
CA SER A 431 13.27 7.69 -16.87
C SER A 431 13.78 6.36 -17.40
N ASP A 432 15.08 6.09 -17.27
CA ASP A 432 15.67 4.81 -17.70
C ASP A 432 15.10 3.61 -16.92
N PHE A 433 14.48 3.84 -15.77
CA PHE A 433 13.88 2.82 -14.89
C PHE A 433 12.35 2.71 -15.03
N ILE A 434 11.77 3.36 -16.04
CA ILE A 434 10.33 3.29 -16.37
C ILE A 434 10.23 2.92 -17.85
N VAL A 435 9.35 1.99 -18.20
CA VAL A 435 9.12 1.66 -19.62
C VAL A 435 8.58 2.87 -20.37
N ARG A 436 9.21 3.16 -21.50
CA ARG A 436 8.85 4.28 -22.36
C ARG A 436 7.57 3.98 -23.14
N LEU A 437 6.62 4.92 -23.14
CA LEU A 437 5.52 4.97 -24.10
C LEU A 437 5.89 5.92 -25.24
N TYR A 438 6.03 5.40 -26.45
CA TYR A 438 6.39 6.19 -27.63
C TYR A 438 5.17 6.84 -28.28
N ARG A 439 4.08 6.09 -28.43
CA ARG A 439 2.89 6.55 -29.15
C ARG A 439 1.66 5.70 -28.84
N THR A 440 0.48 6.26 -29.05
CA THR A 440 -0.79 5.53 -29.09
C THR A 440 -1.40 5.48 -30.49
N PHE A 441 -2.21 4.46 -30.74
CA PHE A 441 -3.09 4.37 -31.91
C PHE A 441 -4.47 3.86 -31.48
N LYS A 442 -5.42 3.92 -32.41
CA LYS A 442 -6.78 3.36 -32.24
C LYS A 442 -7.37 2.94 -33.58
N ASP A 443 -8.32 2.03 -33.52
CA ASP A 443 -9.27 1.74 -34.61
C ASP A 443 -10.70 1.69 -34.06
N SER A 444 -11.68 1.08 -34.74
CA SER A 444 -13.05 1.00 -34.22
C SER A 444 -13.21 0.05 -33.03
N LYS A 445 -12.23 -0.80 -32.73
CA LYS A 445 -12.35 -1.93 -31.79
C LYS A 445 -11.34 -1.90 -30.64
N TYR A 446 -10.15 -1.39 -30.91
CA TYR A 446 -8.99 -1.50 -30.04
C TYR A 446 -8.30 -0.15 -29.82
N LEU A 447 -7.62 -0.05 -28.67
CA LEU A 447 -6.58 0.94 -28.40
C LEU A 447 -5.22 0.25 -28.41
N TYR A 448 -4.21 0.96 -28.89
CA TYR A 448 -2.85 0.46 -29.01
C TYR A 448 -1.89 1.41 -28.31
N MET A 449 -1.02 0.88 -27.45
CA MET A 449 0.07 1.64 -26.82
C MET A 449 1.40 1.03 -27.25
N LEU A 450 2.20 1.78 -28.00
CA LEU A 450 3.51 1.38 -28.52
C LEU A 450 4.60 1.75 -27.51
N MET A 451 5.22 0.74 -26.91
CA MET A 451 6.13 0.87 -25.76
C MET A 451 7.51 0.28 -26.06
N GLU A 452 8.49 0.62 -25.22
CA GLU A 452 9.80 -0.02 -25.19
C GLU A 452 9.68 -1.54 -24.96
N ALA A 453 10.36 -2.34 -25.79
CA ALA A 453 10.46 -3.79 -25.62
C ALA A 453 11.58 -4.14 -24.62
N CYS A 454 11.21 -4.66 -23.46
CA CYS A 454 12.15 -5.13 -22.45
C CYS A 454 12.26 -6.66 -22.49
N LEU A 455 13.19 -7.19 -23.29
CA LEU A 455 13.25 -8.62 -23.63
C LEU A 455 13.90 -9.53 -22.57
N GLY A 456 14.20 -9.00 -21.38
CA GLY A 456 14.83 -9.74 -20.29
C GLY A 456 13.86 -10.57 -19.44
N GLY A 457 12.55 -10.44 -19.68
CA GLY A 457 11.49 -11.15 -18.95
C GLY A 457 11.08 -10.49 -17.64
N GLU A 458 10.03 -11.03 -17.03
CA GLU A 458 9.48 -10.55 -15.75
C GLU A 458 10.37 -10.97 -14.57
N LEU A 459 10.63 -10.03 -13.65
CA LEU A 459 11.39 -10.33 -12.43
C LEU A 459 10.68 -11.40 -11.57
N TRP A 460 9.35 -11.45 -11.62
CA TRP A 460 8.54 -12.48 -10.97
C TRP A 460 8.91 -13.90 -11.41
N THR A 461 8.99 -14.14 -12.73
CA THR A 461 9.35 -15.46 -13.28
C THR A 461 10.73 -15.88 -12.78
N ILE A 462 11.69 -14.96 -12.81
CA ILE A 462 13.06 -15.19 -12.34
C ILE A 462 13.09 -15.47 -10.83
N LEU A 463 12.31 -14.73 -10.03
CA LEU A 463 12.20 -14.95 -8.59
C LEU A 463 11.59 -16.32 -8.28
N ARG A 464 10.50 -16.68 -8.96
CA ARG A 464 9.82 -17.97 -8.82
C ARG A 464 10.79 -19.11 -9.10
N ASP A 465 11.53 -19.04 -10.20
CA ASP A 465 12.43 -20.11 -10.64
C ASP A 465 13.68 -20.24 -9.75
N ARG A 466 14.11 -19.14 -9.11
CA ARG A 466 15.23 -19.14 -8.14
C ARG A 466 14.80 -19.32 -6.68
N GLY A 467 13.51 -19.26 -6.37
CA GLY A 467 12.95 -19.27 -5.02
C GLY A 467 13.11 -17.93 -4.29
N SER A 468 14.33 -17.40 -4.18
CA SER A 468 14.65 -16.10 -3.57
C SER A 468 15.96 -15.53 -4.13
N PHE A 469 16.20 -14.24 -3.93
CA PHE A 469 17.43 -13.56 -4.34
C PHE A 469 18.37 -13.30 -3.16
N GLU A 470 19.67 -13.24 -3.48
CA GLU A 470 20.70 -12.79 -2.55
C GLU A 470 20.55 -11.29 -2.22
N ASP A 471 21.19 -10.86 -1.12
CA ASP A 471 21.14 -9.47 -0.64
C ASP A 471 21.64 -8.47 -1.71
N SER A 472 22.73 -8.80 -2.43
CA SER A 472 23.29 -7.97 -3.51
C SER A 472 22.36 -7.85 -4.72
N THR A 473 21.72 -8.96 -5.11
CA THR A 473 20.77 -9.01 -6.22
C THR A 473 19.52 -8.21 -5.88
N THR A 474 18.97 -8.41 -4.67
CA THR A 474 17.84 -7.63 -4.17
C THR A 474 18.18 -6.14 -4.11
N ARG A 475 19.40 -5.79 -3.68
CA ARG A 475 19.87 -4.40 -3.61
C ARG A 475 19.87 -3.71 -4.96
N PHE A 476 20.35 -4.38 -6.00
CA PHE A 476 20.36 -3.82 -7.36
C PHE A 476 18.94 -3.53 -7.87
N TYR A 477 18.01 -4.48 -7.74
CA TYR A 477 16.63 -4.29 -8.22
C TYR A 477 15.84 -3.29 -7.36
N THR A 478 16.05 -3.31 -6.04
CA THR A 478 15.48 -2.28 -5.15
C THR A 478 15.98 -0.90 -5.56
N ALA A 479 17.27 -0.74 -5.92
CA ALA A 479 17.82 0.53 -6.36
C ALA A 479 17.21 1.03 -7.68
N CYS A 480 16.92 0.14 -8.63
CA CYS A 480 16.20 0.48 -9.86
C CYS A 480 14.81 1.07 -9.55
N VAL A 481 14.07 0.42 -8.64
CA VAL A 481 12.75 0.91 -8.20
C VAL A 481 12.85 2.24 -7.46
N VAL A 482 13.86 2.41 -6.62
CA VAL A 482 14.12 3.67 -5.89
C VAL A 482 14.36 4.83 -6.87
N GLU A 483 15.10 4.63 -7.96
CA GLU A 483 15.30 5.66 -9.00
C GLU A 483 14.00 5.93 -9.80
N ALA A 484 13.19 4.91 -10.07
CA ALA A 484 11.89 5.08 -10.69
C ALA A 484 10.93 5.89 -9.81
N PHE A 485 10.88 5.60 -8.51
CA PHE A 485 10.11 6.35 -7.52
C PHE A 485 10.62 7.78 -7.34
N ALA A 486 11.94 7.98 -7.31
CA ALA A 486 12.52 9.32 -7.26
C ALA A 486 12.00 10.20 -8.40
N TYR A 487 11.87 9.63 -9.59
CA TYR A 487 11.29 10.31 -10.76
C TYR A 487 9.79 10.58 -10.58
N LEU A 488 8.98 9.54 -10.36
CA LEU A 488 7.51 9.67 -10.28
C LEU A 488 7.06 10.61 -9.17
N HIS A 489 7.63 10.44 -7.98
CA HIS A 489 7.25 11.25 -6.81
C HIS A 489 7.67 12.71 -6.98
N SER A 490 8.75 13.00 -7.70
CA SER A 490 9.14 14.38 -8.03
C SER A 490 8.15 15.09 -8.97
N LYS A 491 7.29 14.33 -9.66
CA LYS A 491 6.19 14.82 -10.50
C LYS A 491 4.82 14.74 -9.82
N GLY A 492 4.78 14.37 -8.53
CA GLY A 492 3.52 14.20 -7.79
C GLY A 492 2.68 13.03 -8.32
N ILE A 493 3.33 11.99 -8.86
CA ILE A 493 2.70 10.77 -9.37
C ILE A 493 2.95 9.65 -8.36
N ILE A 494 1.88 8.98 -7.95
CA ILE A 494 1.90 7.75 -7.15
C ILE A 494 1.68 6.54 -8.06
N TYR A 495 2.39 5.44 -7.84
CA TYR A 495 2.38 4.23 -8.68
C TYR A 495 1.36 3.17 -8.25
N ARG A 496 1.29 2.83 -6.96
CA ARG A 496 0.26 2.01 -6.27
C ARG A 496 0.16 0.51 -6.62
N ASP A 497 1.00 -0.04 -7.49
CA ASP A 497 0.99 -1.49 -7.78
C ASP A 497 2.40 -2.06 -7.96
N LEU A 498 3.33 -1.71 -7.06
CA LEU A 498 4.66 -2.31 -7.05
C LEU A 498 4.56 -3.78 -6.64
N LYS A 499 5.11 -4.65 -7.48
CA LYS A 499 5.27 -6.09 -7.27
C LYS A 499 6.26 -6.65 -8.31
N PRO A 500 6.86 -7.83 -8.09
CA PRO A 500 7.76 -8.46 -9.06
C PRO A 500 7.15 -8.62 -10.45
N GLU A 501 5.84 -8.82 -10.55
CA GLU A 501 5.10 -8.96 -11.81
C GLU A 501 5.16 -7.68 -12.66
N ASN A 502 5.28 -6.52 -12.03
CA ASN A 502 5.34 -5.22 -12.70
C ASN A 502 6.78 -4.68 -12.85
N LEU A 503 7.77 -5.55 -12.67
CA LEU A 503 9.19 -5.27 -12.90
C LEU A 503 9.68 -6.13 -14.07
N ILE A 504 10.01 -5.49 -15.18
CA ILE A 504 10.54 -6.17 -16.37
C ILE A 504 12.02 -5.85 -16.55
N LEU A 505 12.82 -6.83 -16.98
CA LEU A 505 14.23 -6.62 -17.25
C LEU A 505 14.44 -6.21 -18.71
N ASP A 506 15.30 -5.21 -18.94
CA ASP A 506 15.84 -4.94 -20.28
C ASP A 506 16.87 -6.03 -20.68
N HIS A 507 17.34 -5.98 -21.92
CA HIS A 507 18.35 -6.91 -22.44
C HIS A 507 19.71 -6.86 -21.69
N ARG A 508 19.97 -5.80 -20.92
CA ARG A 508 21.19 -5.66 -20.11
C ARG A 508 20.99 -6.24 -18.71
N GLY A 509 19.75 -6.43 -18.26
CA GLY A 509 19.39 -6.90 -16.93
C GLY A 509 18.95 -5.80 -15.95
N TYR A 510 18.75 -4.57 -16.43
CA TYR A 510 18.21 -3.47 -15.62
C TYR A 510 16.69 -3.59 -15.50
N ALA A 511 16.16 -3.41 -14.29
CA ALA A 511 14.72 -3.46 -14.06
C ALA A 511 14.05 -2.12 -14.38
N LYS A 512 12.88 -2.20 -15.03
CA LYS A 512 12.02 -1.08 -15.35
C LYS A 512 10.60 -1.33 -14.82
N LEU A 513 9.94 -0.28 -14.33
CA LEU A 513 8.52 -0.32 -13.99
C LEU A 513 7.67 -0.38 -15.27
N VAL A 514 6.69 -1.26 -15.28
CA VAL A 514 5.62 -1.38 -16.29
C VAL A 514 4.26 -1.22 -15.64
N ASP A 515 3.19 -1.19 -16.45
CA ASP A 515 1.79 -1.16 -16.00
C ASP A 515 1.45 0.01 -15.07
N PHE A 516 0.96 1.11 -15.66
CA PHE A 516 0.59 2.33 -14.94
C PHE A 516 -0.93 2.44 -14.75
N GLY A 517 -1.67 1.33 -14.86
CA GLY A 517 -3.12 1.29 -14.73
C GLY A 517 -3.66 1.80 -13.38
N PHE A 518 -2.86 1.69 -12.32
CA PHE A 518 -3.17 2.27 -11.00
C PHE A 518 -2.37 3.53 -10.68
N ALA A 519 -1.50 4.00 -11.57
CA ALA A 519 -0.76 5.23 -11.30
C ALA A 519 -1.71 6.44 -11.35
N LYS A 520 -1.44 7.45 -10.50
CA LYS A 520 -2.26 8.65 -10.43
C LYS A 520 -1.42 9.89 -10.15
N LYS A 521 -1.68 10.96 -10.88
CA LYS A 521 -1.12 12.28 -10.59
C LYS A 521 -2.01 12.96 -9.54
N ILE A 522 -1.56 13.01 -8.30
CA ILE A 522 -2.35 13.59 -7.19
C ILE A 522 -1.95 15.04 -6.92
N GLY A 523 -0.72 15.45 -7.28
CA GLY A 523 -0.16 16.76 -6.95
C GLY A 523 0.45 16.82 -5.54
N PHE A 524 1.22 17.86 -5.25
CA PHE A 524 1.89 18.00 -3.96
C PHE A 524 0.90 18.33 -2.84
N GLY A 525 1.08 17.71 -1.66
CA GLY A 525 0.23 17.93 -0.48
C GLY A 525 -1.21 17.42 -0.62
N LYS A 526 -1.51 16.63 -1.65
CA LYS A 526 -2.84 16.06 -1.90
C LYS A 526 -2.83 14.56 -1.68
N LYS A 527 -3.99 14.01 -1.30
CA LYS A 527 -4.22 12.57 -1.13
C LYS A 527 -5.25 12.06 -2.13
N THR A 528 -5.31 10.75 -2.27
CA THR A 528 -6.38 10.04 -2.97
C THR A 528 -6.96 8.94 -2.09
N TRP A 529 -8.18 8.50 -2.40
CA TRP A 529 -8.96 7.52 -1.60
C TRP A 529 -9.38 6.31 -2.43
N THR A 530 -8.88 6.18 -3.66
CA THR A 530 -9.14 4.97 -4.47
C THR A 530 -8.48 3.79 -3.80
N PHE A 531 -9.27 2.82 -3.35
CA PHE A 531 -8.72 1.60 -2.81
C PHE A 531 -8.23 0.73 -3.98
N CYS A 532 -6.91 0.61 -4.15
CA CYS A 532 -6.33 -0.19 -5.23
C CYS A 532 -4.99 -0.82 -4.86
N GLY A 533 -4.56 -1.76 -5.70
CA GLY A 533 -3.27 -2.46 -5.59
C GLY A 533 -3.45 -3.96 -5.35
N THR A 534 -2.34 -4.65 -5.19
CA THR A 534 -2.29 -6.09 -4.90
C THR A 534 -2.37 -6.34 -3.39
N PRO A 535 -3.28 -7.19 -2.85
CA PRO A 535 -3.59 -7.27 -1.43
C PRO A 535 -2.41 -7.33 -0.46
N GLU A 536 -1.35 -8.08 -0.77
CA GLU A 536 -0.16 -8.24 0.06
C GLU A 536 0.75 -6.99 0.08
N TYR A 537 0.55 -6.07 -0.87
CA TYR A 537 1.33 -4.85 -1.07
C TYR A 537 0.59 -3.57 -0.63
N VAL A 538 -0.70 -3.66 -0.34
CA VAL A 538 -1.51 -2.50 0.05
C VAL A 538 -1.06 -1.96 1.41
N ALA A 539 -0.88 -0.65 1.51
CA ALA A 539 -0.49 0.02 2.74
C ALA A 539 -1.66 0.15 3.75
N PRO A 540 -1.40 0.19 5.08
CA PRO A 540 -2.43 0.27 6.11
C PRO A 540 -3.42 1.43 5.94
N GLU A 541 -2.96 2.60 5.52
CA GLU A 541 -3.79 3.79 5.30
C GLU A 541 -4.77 3.65 4.13
N ILE A 542 -4.43 2.83 3.13
CA ILE A 542 -5.33 2.48 2.02
C ILE A 542 -6.41 1.54 2.56
N ILE A 543 -6.03 0.52 3.33
CA ILE A 543 -6.94 -0.43 3.99
C ILE A 543 -7.94 0.29 4.89
N LEU A 544 -7.48 1.26 5.68
CA LEU A 544 -8.30 2.05 6.61
C LEU A 544 -9.01 3.24 5.94
N ASN A 545 -8.86 3.42 4.63
CA ASN A 545 -9.44 4.53 3.86
C ASN A 545 -9.14 5.93 4.46
N LYS A 546 -7.93 6.12 5.03
CA LYS A 546 -7.49 7.38 5.64
C LYS A 546 -6.97 8.41 4.61
N GLY A 547 -7.04 8.05 3.33
CA GLY A 547 -6.37 8.77 2.25
C GLY A 547 -4.89 8.40 2.17
N HIS A 548 -4.36 8.35 0.96
CA HIS A 548 -2.97 7.97 0.71
C HIS A 548 -2.32 8.86 -0.33
N ASP A 549 -1.00 8.94 -0.25
CA ASP A 549 -0.12 9.67 -1.15
C ASP A 549 1.12 8.81 -1.48
N ILE A 550 2.15 9.41 -2.06
CA ILE A 550 3.40 8.74 -2.49
C ILE A 550 4.05 7.87 -1.39
N SER A 551 3.72 8.08 -0.12
CA SER A 551 4.16 7.24 1.00
C SER A 551 3.77 5.76 0.88
N ALA A 552 2.65 5.45 0.20
CA ALA A 552 2.20 4.08 0.02
C ALA A 552 3.14 3.28 -0.89
N ASP A 553 3.80 3.94 -1.84
CA ASP A 553 4.80 3.30 -2.69
C ASP A 553 6.04 2.88 -1.87
N TYR A 554 6.45 3.65 -0.87
CA TYR A 554 7.55 3.24 0.03
C TYR A 554 7.19 2.05 0.92
N TRP A 555 5.92 1.93 1.35
CA TRP A 555 5.44 0.71 2.01
C TRP A 555 5.62 -0.49 1.08
N SER A 556 5.11 -0.39 -0.15
CA SER A 556 5.21 -1.45 -1.15
C SER A 556 6.67 -1.81 -1.50
N LEU A 557 7.61 -0.86 -1.40
CA LEU A 557 9.05 -1.12 -1.56
C LEU A 557 9.60 -2.03 -0.46
N GLY A 558 9.17 -1.84 0.79
CA GLY A 558 9.53 -2.71 1.90
C GLY A 558 9.00 -4.13 1.73
N ILE A 559 7.76 -4.26 1.23
CA ILE A 559 7.16 -5.56 0.86
C ILE A 559 7.96 -6.23 -0.26
N LEU A 560 8.30 -5.49 -1.32
CA LEU A 560 9.11 -5.99 -2.43
C LEU A 560 10.47 -6.50 -1.94
N MET A 561 11.18 -5.73 -1.11
CA MET A 561 12.47 -6.16 -0.57
C MET A 561 12.37 -7.47 0.22
N PHE A 562 11.36 -7.59 1.09
CA PHE A 562 11.14 -8.81 1.85
C PHE A 562 10.83 -9.99 0.91
N GLU A 563 9.97 -9.79 -0.09
CA GLU A 563 9.62 -10.83 -1.05
C GLU A 563 10.81 -11.27 -1.90
N LEU A 564 11.63 -10.34 -2.39
CA LEU A 564 12.84 -10.69 -3.16
C LEU A 564 13.82 -11.50 -2.31
N LEU A 565 14.00 -11.16 -1.02
CA LEU A 565 14.90 -11.88 -0.12
C LEU A 565 14.34 -13.22 0.35
N THR A 566 13.03 -13.43 0.32
CA THR A 566 12.41 -14.60 0.95
C THR A 566 11.62 -15.51 0.01
N GLY A 567 11.23 -15.01 -1.15
CA GLY A 567 10.35 -15.66 -2.11
C GLY A 567 8.86 -15.45 -1.84
N SER A 568 8.48 -14.76 -0.77
CA SER A 568 7.08 -14.55 -0.38
C SER A 568 6.90 -13.22 0.37
N PRO A 569 5.77 -12.51 0.22
CA PRO A 569 5.54 -11.27 0.95
C PRO A 569 5.44 -11.51 2.48
N PRO A 570 5.76 -10.50 3.31
CA PRO A 570 5.73 -10.63 4.77
C PRO A 570 4.32 -10.76 5.34
N PHE A 571 3.32 -10.20 4.65
CA PHE A 571 1.92 -10.28 5.03
C PHE A 571 1.17 -11.15 4.02
N SER A 572 0.77 -12.36 4.42
CA SER A 572 -0.01 -13.25 3.57
C SER A 572 -0.98 -14.08 4.42
N GLY A 573 -2.21 -14.18 3.95
CA GLY A 573 -3.27 -14.98 4.56
C GLY A 573 -3.99 -15.84 3.52
N PRO A 574 -4.85 -16.78 3.96
CA PRO A 574 -5.61 -17.66 3.05
C PRO A 574 -6.62 -16.90 2.18
N ASP A 575 -6.96 -15.68 2.57
CA ASP A 575 -7.83 -14.77 1.83
C ASP A 575 -7.37 -13.31 2.04
N PRO A 576 -7.81 -12.37 1.19
CA PRO A 576 -7.42 -10.97 1.29
C PRO A 576 -7.74 -10.33 2.66
N MET A 577 -8.84 -10.73 3.31
CA MET A 577 -9.23 -10.15 4.60
C MET A 577 -8.28 -10.56 5.73
N LYS A 578 -7.86 -11.84 5.74
CA LYS A 578 -6.81 -12.28 6.65
C LYS A 578 -5.49 -11.57 6.37
N THR A 579 -5.16 -11.34 5.10
CA THR A 579 -3.98 -10.56 4.71
C THR A 579 -4.04 -9.13 5.27
N TYR A 580 -5.16 -8.42 5.09
CA TYR A 580 -5.34 -7.07 5.63
C TYR A 580 -5.26 -7.02 7.15
N ASN A 581 -5.84 -7.99 7.86
CA ASN A 581 -5.72 -8.06 9.31
C ASN A 581 -4.28 -8.26 9.79
N ILE A 582 -3.45 -8.99 9.03
CA ILE A 582 -2.03 -9.15 9.34
C ILE A 582 -1.28 -7.83 9.05
N ILE A 583 -1.59 -7.15 7.94
CA ILE A 583 -1.04 -5.82 7.62
C ILE A 583 -1.33 -4.82 8.74
N LEU A 584 -2.57 -4.76 9.24
CA LEU A 584 -2.99 -3.84 10.29
C LEU A 584 -2.37 -4.13 11.67
N ARG A 585 -1.75 -5.30 11.88
CA ARG A 585 -0.95 -5.59 13.09
C ARG A 585 0.45 -4.99 13.03
N GLY A 586 0.89 -4.54 11.86
CA GLY A 586 2.17 -3.87 11.64
C GLY A 586 3.35 -4.83 11.43
N ILE A 587 4.40 -4.32 10.79
CA ILE A 587 5.62 -5.07 10.44
C ILE A 587 6.38 -5.61 11.67
N ASP A 588 6.18 -4.99 12.84
CA ASP A 588 6.85 -5.40 14.08
C ASP A 588 6.31 -6.73 14.64
N MET A 589 5.15 -7.19 14.18
CA MET A 589 4.61 -8.52 14.49
C MET A 589 5.10 -9.61 13.53
N ILE A 590 5.85 -9.26 12.49
CA ILE A 590 6.40 -10.21 11.52
C ILE A 590 7.77 -10.69 11.99
N GLU A 591 7.94 -12.01 12.01
CA GLU A 591 9.23 -12.63 12.25
C GLU A 591 10.08 -12.59 10.98
N PHE A 592 11.32 -12.08 11.11
CA PHE A 592 12.23 -11.96 9.98
C PHE A 592 13.12 -13.21 9.90
N PRO A 593 13.07 -13.98 8.80
CA PRO A 593 13.93 -15.14 8.63
C PRO A 593 15.43 -14.78 8.70
N LYS A 594 16.26 -15.69 9.21
CA LYS A 594 17.73 -15.49 9.37
C LYS A 594 18.45 -15.10 8.07
N LYS A 595 17.89 -15.45 6.90
CA LYS A 595 18.41 -15.05 5.57
C LYS A 595 18.33 -13.53 5.31
N ILE A 596 17.45 -12.81 5.98
CA ILE A 596 17.38 -11.35 5.86
C ILE A 596 18.47 -10.73 6.74
N THR A 597 19.39 -9.98 6.13
CA THR A 597 20.46 -9.32 6.86
C THR A 597 19.91 -8.26 7.83
N LYS A 598 20.64 -7.97 8.92
CA LYS A 598 20.21 -6.95 9.91
C LYS A 598 19.94 -5.58 9.28
N ASN A 599 20.77 -5.18 8.31
CA ASN A 599 20.60 -3.91 7.58
C ASN A 599 19.38 -3.95 6.65
N ALA A 600 19.10 -5.08 5.98
CA ALA A 600 17.90 -5.26 5.15
C ALA A 600 16.64 -5.18 6.03
N ALA A 601 16.62 -5.93 7.14
CA ALA A 601 15.51 -5.92 8.09
C ALA A 601 15.26 -4.52 8.65
N ASN A 602 16.32 -3.77 8.98
CA ASN A 602 16.19 -2.39 9.44
C ASN A 602 15.57 -1.46 8.39
N LEU A 603 15.96 -1.63 7.11
CA LEU A 603 15.38 -0.85 6.01
C LEU A 603 13.91 -1.20 5.79
N ILE A 604 13.58 -2.50 5.72
CA ILE A 604 12.20 -2.98 5.56
C ILE A 604 11.30 -2.43 6.66
N LYS A 605 11.71 -2.52 7.94
CA LYS A 605 10.93 -1.97 9.06
C LYS A 605 10.69 -0.46 8.97
N LYS A 606 11.67 0.31 8.46
CA LYS A 606 11.54 1.75 8.27
C LYS A 606 10.69 2.14 7.06
N LEU A 607 10.64 1.29 6.05
CA LEU A 607 9.76 1.45 4.88
C LEU A 607 8.31 1.08 5.23
N CYS A 608 8.12 0.03 6.03
CA CYS A 608 6.83 -0.48 6.46
C CYS A 608 6.39 0.07 7.84
N ARG A 609 6.65 1.35 8.12
CA ARG A 609 6.04 2.02 9.29
C ARG A 609 4.54 2.20 9.05
N ASP A 610 3.74 1.96 10.06
CA ASP A 610 2.28 2.09 9.95
C ASP A 610 1.89 3.53 9.64
N ASN A 611 2.47 4.49 10.37
CA ASN A 611 2.32 5.92 10.10
C ASN A 611 3.07 6.32 8.81
N PRO A 612 2.39 6.80 7.76
CA PRO A 612 3.02 7.16 6.50
C PRO A 612 4.07 8.27 6.59
N CYS A 613 3.95 9.17 7.57
CA CYS A 613 4.86 10.31 7.77
C CYS A 613 6.21 9.89 8.38
N GLU A 614 6.27 8.71 9.00
CA GLU A 614 7.49 8.14 9.58
C GLU A 614 8.25 7.22 8.61
N ARG A 615 7.67 6.96 7.42
CA ARG A 615 8.28 6.06 6.44
C ARG A 615 9.54 6.68 5.82
N LEU A 616 10.61 5.91 5.79
CA LEU A 616 11.82 6.28 5.05
C LEU A 616 11.46 6.52 3.58
N GLY A 617 11.91 7.63 3.00
CA GLY A 617 11.47 8.08 1.67
C GLY A 617 10.42 9.19 1.71
N ASN A 618 9.63 9.28 2.79
CA ASN A 618 8.65 10.36 3.01
C ASN A 618 9.13 11.43 4.02
N LEU A 619 10.29 11.21 4.65
CA LEU A 619 10.95 12.17 5.54
C LEU A 619 11.52 13.36 4.75
N LYS A 620 12.15 14.31 5.45
CA LYS A 620 12.70 15.55 4.86
C LYS A 620 13.55 15.38 3.60
N ASN A 621 14.45 14.39 3.54
CA ASN A 621 15.34 14.25 2.37
C ASN A 621 14.71 13.37 1.28
N GLY A 622 13.45 12.96 1.49
CA GLY A 622 12.70 12.08 0.61
C GLY A 622 13.46 10.78 0.33
N VAL A 623 13.50 10.41 -0.95
CA VAL A 623 14.21 9.22 -1.45
C VAL A 623 15.70 9.18 -1.08
N LYS A 624 16.36 10.32 -0.83
CA LYS A 624 17.78 10.35 -0.44
C LYS A 624 18.03 9.68 0.90
N ASP A 625 17.04 9.65 1.80
CA ASP A 625 17.15 8.94 3.07
C ASP A 625 17.19 7.41 2.88
N ILE A 626 16.50 6.91 1.84
CA ILE A 626 16.62 5.50 1.42
C ILE A 626 18.00 5.25 0.84
N GLN A 627 18.47 6.09 -0.09
CA GLN A 627 19.76 5.95 -0.77
C GLN A 627 20.96 5.95 0.21
N LYS A 628 20.86 6.70 1.30
CA LYS A 628 21.88 6.81 2.36
C LYS A 628 21.79 5.72 3.43
N HIS A 629 20.77 4.87 3.40
CA HIS A 629 20.60 3.82 4.39
C HIS A 629 21.80 2.86 4.39
N LYS A 630 22.20 2.34 5.56
CA LYS A 630 23.35 1.42 5.71
C LYS A 630 23.28 0.16 4.84
N TRP A 631 22.08 -0.24 4.44
CA TRP A 631 21.91 -1.37 3.53
C TRP A 631 22.44 -1.09 2.11
N PHE A 632 22.47 0.19 1.70
CA PHE A 632 23.08 0.66 0.45
C PHE A 632 24.53 1.14 0.64
N GLU A 633 25.15 0.87 1.79
CA GLU A 633 26.56 1.22 1.99
C GLU A 633 27.45 0.56 0.91
N GLY A 634 28.28 1.38 0.26
CA GLY A 634 29.12 0.97 -0.87
C GLY A 634 28.40 0.81 -2.22
N PHE A 635 27.07 1.03 -2.29
CA PHE A 635 26.34 0.93 -3.56
C PHE A 635 26.58 2.15 -4.46
N ASN A 636 26.93 1.91 -5.72
CA ASN A 636 27.25 2.97 -6.67
C ASN A 636 26.00 3.48 -7.41
N TRP A 637 25.25 4.38 -6.79
CA TRP A 637 24.05 5.01 -7.38
C TRP A 637 24.32 5.74 -8.70
N GLU A 638 25.46 6.43 -8.82
CA GLU A 638 25.82 7.13 -10.06
C GLU A 638 26.14 6.14 -11.19
N GLY A 639 26.78 5.01 -10.87
CA GLY A 639 26.99 3.94 -11.83
C GLY A 639 25.70 3.26 -12.27
N LEU A 640 24.71 3.14 -11.36
CA LEU A 640 23.37 2.66 -11.70
C LEU A 640 22.69 3.59 -12.72
N LYS A 641 22.61 4.90 -12.41
CA LYS A 641 22.00 5.90 -13.30
C LYS A 641 22.69 6.02 -14.67
N LYS A 642 24.02 5.87 -14.70
CA LYS A 642 24.80 5.92 -15.96
C LYS A 642 24.79 4.61 -16.74
N GLY A 643 24.16 3.56 -16.23
CA GLY A 643 24.16 2.25 -16.89
C GLY A 643 25.52 1.53 -16.87
N THR A 644 26.44 1.91 -15.97
CA THR A 644 27.81 1.35 -15.91
C THR A 644 27.97 0.25 -14.86
N LEU A 645 26.93 -0.03 -14.07
CA LEU A 645 26.93 -1.04 -13.02
C LEU A 645 26.51 -2.39 -13.63
N THR A 646 27.33 -3.42 -13.52
CA THR A 646 26.98 -4.75 -14.03
C THR A 646 25.76 -5.32 -13.28
N PRO A 647 24.64 -5.62 -13.97
CA PRO A 647 23.47 -6.21 -13.32
C PRO A 647 23.76 -7.63 -12.79
N PRO A 648 23.12 -8.04 -11.69
CA PRO A 648 23.34 -9.36 -11.08
C PRO A 648 22.79 -10.51 -11.93
N ILE A 649 21.79 -10.23 -12.78
CA ILE A 649 21.22 -11.18 -13.72
C ILE A 649 21.28 -10.53 -15.09
N ILE A 650 21.99 -11.16 -16.01
CA ILE A 650 22.09 -10.74 -17.40
C ILE A 650 21.25 -11.74 -18.20
N PRO A 651 20.07 -11.34 -18.70
CA PRO A 651 19.23 -12.21 -19.52
C PRO A 651 19.94 -12.61 -20.81
N SER A 652 19.69 -13.82 -21.29
CA SER A 652 20.15 -14.24 -22.61
C SER A 652 19.15 -13.73 -23.64
N VAL A 653 19.54 -12.75 -24.46
CA VAL A 653 18.73 -12.20 -25.56
C VAL A 653 19.58 -12.25 -26.82
N THR A 654 19.24 -13.16 -27.73
CA THR A 654 20.03 -13.46 -28.94
C THR A 654 19.74 -12.51 -30.11
N SER A 655 18.56 -11.90 -30.13
CA SER A 655 18.11 -10.98 -31.17
C SER A 655 17.02 -10.04 -30.67
N ALA A 656 16.68 -9.02 -31.45
CA ALA A 656 15.59 -8.09 -31.15
C ALA A 656 14.19 -8.76 -31.16
N ILE A 657 14.08 -9.98 -31.69
CA ILE A 657 12.84 -10.77 -31.75
C ILE A 657 12.83 -11.96 -30.78
N ASP A 658 13.84 -12.07 -29.92
CA ASP A 658 13.96 -13.19 -28.99
C ASP A 658 13.00 -13.05 -27.80
N THR A 659 11.98 -13.92 -27.77
CA THR A 659 10.98 -14.01 -26.70
C THR A 659 11.22 -15.16 -25.73
N SER A 660 12.39 -15.81 -25.77
CA SER A 660 12.68 -17.00 -24.93
C SER A 660 12.65 -16.76 -23.42
N ASN A 661 12.72 -15.51 -22.97
CA ASN A 661 12.57 -15.13 -21.56
C ASN A 661 11.11 -14.93 -21.11
N PHE A 662 10.13 -15.18 -21.99
CA PHE A 662 8.70 -15.06 -21.73
C PHE A 662 8.00 -16.41 -21.77
N ASP A 663 6.86 -16.50 -21.07
CA ASP A 663 5.97 -17.64 -21.19
C ASP A 663 5.35 -17.68 -22.60
N SER A 664 5.09 -18.88 -23.12
CA SER A 664 4.41 -19.04 -24.42
C SER A 664 2.90 -18.87 -24.26
N PHE A 665 2.32 -17.96 -25.03
CA PHE A 665 0.88 -17.73 -25.09
C PHE A 665 0.32 -18.14 -26.45
N PRO A 666 -0.89 -18.71 -26.52
CA PRO A 666 -1.54 -18.99 -27.79
C PRO A 666 -1.87 -17.69 -28.54
N GLU A 667 -1.95 -17.76 -29.86
CA GLU A 667 -2.48 -16.68 -30.68
C GLU A 667 -3.92 -16.33 -30.29
N ASP A 668 -4.29 -15.05 -30.44
CA ASP A 668 -5.66 -14.60 -30.18
C ASP A 668 -6.60 -15.18 -31.23
N ASN A 669 -7.37 -16.18 -30.82
CA ASN A 669 -8.41 -16.81 -31.63
C ASN A 669 -9.82 -16.34 -31.22
N GLU A 670 -9.94 -15.30 -30.37
CA GLU A 670 -11.24 -14.77 -30.00
C GLU A 670 -11.86 -13.94 -31.14
N ASP A 671 -13.19 -13.98 -31.25
CA ASP A 671 -13.90 -13.12 -32.18
C ASP A 671 -13.60 -11.64 -31.88
N PRO A 672 -13.39 -10.79 -32.91
CA PRO A 672 -13.17 -9.37 -32.70
C PRO A 672 -14.33 -8.73 -31.92
N PRO A 673 -14.05 -7.83 -30.97
CA PRO A 673 -15.11 -7.16 -30.22
C PRO A 673 -15.96 -6.29 -31.16
N PRO A 674 -17.20 -5.94 -30.74
CA PRO A 674 -18.03 -5.00 -31.47
C PRO A 674 -17.35 -3.63 -31.57
N ASP A 675 -17.71 -2.86 -32.60
CA ASP A 675 -17.18 -1.51 -32.78
C ASP A 675 -17.66 -0.59 -31.64
N ASP A 676 -16.74 0.23 -31.15
CA ASP A 676 -17.00 1.32 -30.22
C ASP A 676 -16.68 2.66 -30.90
N THR A 677 -17.74 3.39 -31.25
CA THR A 677 -17.66 4.70 -31.90
C THR A 677 -18.07 5.83 -30.96
N SER A 678 -17.95 5.62 -29.65
CA SER A 678 -18.45 6.57 -28.65
C SER A 678 -17.62 7.86 -28.60
N GLY A 679 -16.40 7.86 -29.15
CA GLY A 679 -15.51 9.03 -29.24
C GLY A 679 -14.78 9.38 -27.94
N TRP A 680 -14.89 8.55 -26.89
CA TRP A 680 -14.21 8.78 -25.62
C TRP A 680 -12.68 8.74 -25.75
N ASP A 681 -12.19 8.03 -26.74
CA ASP A 681 -10.79 7.80 -27.05
C ASP A 681 -10.21 8.81 -28.05
N VAL A 682 -10.82 10.00 -28.21
CA VAL A 682 -10.43 11.02 -29.21
C VAL A 682 -8.94 11.33 -29.21
N ASP A 683 -8.32 11.38 -28.04
CA ASP A 683 -6.93 11.79 -27.87
C ASP A 683 -5.92 10.67 -28.13
N PHE A 684 -6.34 9.39 -28.21
CA PHE A 684 -5.47 8.24 -28.54
C PHE A 684 -5.10 8.22 -30.01
#